data_AF-A0A6A0RB68-F1
#
_entry.id   AF-A0A6A0RB68-F1
#
_cell.length_a   1.000
_cell.length_b   1.000
_cell.length_c   1.000
_cell.angle_alpha   90.00
_cell.angle_beta   90.00
_cell.angle_gamma   90.00
#
_symmetry.space_group_name_H-M   'P 1'
#
loop_
_entity.id
_entity.type
_entity.pdbx_description
1 polymer ?
#
loop_
_entity_poly.entity_id
_entity_poly.type
_entity_poly.pdbx_seq_one_letter_code
_entity_poly.pdbx_strand_id
1 'polypeptide(L)'
;MRILGLFFALCLMAKTAYSQNIGDTIVVQGFEYKSSTRDTIISFPTNPAIRFEKVIMRYAMRCKNALVSTGSNRNLGCGEWDYSCNTYVENPSMADSIISTVNRYQITPNTNTTGMYSTVPTWTAQQTIQNRVLLNSIITEDTASIGLSANTDTSFINSRAGGGKSYVLYTAAELLAAGLTAGNIDAISLNSNASNVLIKKFRLSLKQTTLTNLDQIDTSIFNHFQEVYFHDYNFTNGWNRIQFHNSFNWDGSSNLIIETNYKGNSNNNPLILSSTAGINTITSSNDFALNLFPNNYVEANSYQGISGNNDRTVTAWIKTTGSGEITTWGTNNSTEKQSFWVNGSGKLRLEINGAYAVGTKVVNDGQWHHVGFTFSGYNMYNVKFYVDGKWDYSSSVSTKAMNTQLSYPFQISKGFHNRYFSGQMDDIRVWDTALSQTDIKHWMHRKLFASHINTSNVHPQISHLDLAYEIKNTNALIEDISTNSNDALFNVAPSFKSFEGVEIFKNFESNTMRPNIRFMQGTYNLTISADTLLDTTINSPYTVIENTIYPRPGTTSSDSIGSTLSNYYDQYNIILDVNGNQISQALSSSVVSLQNLVLDYYQRNPSNVEIMSFVTPYGIGLDLGVDGKAWYFDVTDYLPVLQGNRRLSMTRGGQWQEEMDIQFLFIVGTPPADVKRFQQIWKVDSRNYTDIIANKYFAPRSVPIDTSARIFKVRSAITGHGQQGEFIARNHYIDINNGAKIYNRAVWKTCSKNPVYPQGGTWIYDRAGWCPGMATDVAEYDISNFVSGDSVLIEYGVSTASGDSRYIVSNQLVSYGNPNFTSDARIIEISRPTNDTEFGRRNPSCYNPIVRIQNTGSNLMTAASIQIQVNGGAPITHNWTGSLNFMESTTVLIPVSQAFWSTASVGLNTFKATIMSVNGGADQYAFNNSMQSNFEMPDDLPSRFSIIFKTNLVNETSYTLKDESGTLLFQKSNLATNHTYVDTFLYAPGCYRLDVLDAGNDGLSFFANNSGTGYFRIADANGTILKNFNPDFGAGIEYYFTVGNTTGLNELHEDIDLTLYPNPTNNVIYLKSSLNITSWELTNNLGQAVLNGIFANSKNIHSIDVNSVETGVYYLKIVTENKTIIKKIIKQ
;
A
#
# COMPACT_ATOMS: atom_id res chain seq x y z
N MET A 1 -59.68 41.26 7.44
CA MET A 1 -58.97 40.00 7.11
C MET A 1 -57.53 40.23 6.60
N ARG A 2 -56.80 41.25 7.10
CA ARG A 2 -55.37 41.49 6.77
C ARG A 2 -54.46 41.69 7.99
N ILE A 3 -55.01 41.68 9.20
CA ILE A 3 -54.24 41.80 10.45
C ILE A 3 -53.99 40.42 11.11
N LEU A 4 -54.80 39.40 10.79
CA LEU A 4 -54.59 38.02 11.29
C LEU A 4 -53.46 37.27 10.55
N GLY A 5 -53.17 37.65 9.29
CA GLY A 5 -52.12 37.02 8.48
C GLY A 5 -50.70 37.43 8.87
N LEU A 6 -50.52 38.66 9.37
CA LEU A 6 -49.20 39.12 9.84
C LEU A 6 -48.82 38.54 11.21
N PHE A 7 -49.80 38.24 12.06
CA PHE A 7 -49.58 37.60 13.36
C PHE A 7 -49.20 36.12 13.22
N PHE A 8 -49.78 35.42 12.23
CA PHE A 8 -49.42 34.03 11.92
C PHE A 8 -48.06 33.91 11.20
N ALA A 9 -47.69 34.90 10.37
CA ALA A 9 -46.38 34.92 9.70
C ALA A 9 -45.21 35.28 10.63
N LEU A 10 -45.42 36.13 11.65
CA LEU A 10 -44.40 36.40 12.67
C LEU A 10 -44.25 35.25 13.69
N CYS A 11 -45.31 34.48 13.98
CA CYS A 11 -45.22 33.32 14.87
C CYS A 11 -44.56 32.08 14.22
N LEU A 12 -44.51 32.00 12.88
CA LEU A 12 -43.86 30.91 12.14
C LEU A 12 -42.40 31.21 11.72
N MET A 13 -41.90 32.44 11.95
CA MET A 13 -40.48 32.82 11.76
C MET A 13 -39.71 32.99 13.07
N ALA A 14 -40.29 32.63 14.22
CA ALA A 14 -39.52 32.34 15.41
C ALA A 14 -38.98 30.91 15.33
N LYS A 15 -38.06 30.64 14.40
CA LYS A 15 -37.04 29.63 14.72
C LYS A 15 -36.31 30.21 15.91
N THR A 16 -36.64 29.69 17.09
CA THR A 16 -35.89 29.91 18.32
C THR A 16 -34.43 29.59 18.02
N ALA A 17 -33.65 30.61 17.73
CA ALA A 17 -32.22 30.57 18.02
C ALA A 17 -32.16 30.51 19.54
N TYR A 18 -32.25 29.30 20.10
CA TYR A 18 -31.91 29.09 21.48
C TYR A 18 -30.46 29.54 21.61
N SER A 19 -30.25 30.70 22.26
CA SER A 19 -28.94 31.07 22.75
C SER A 19 -28.47 29.93 23.62
N GLN A 20 -27.37 29.27 23.24
CA GLN A 20 -26.77 28.23 24.05
C GLN A 20 -26.36 28.85 25.38
N ASN A 21 -26.88 28.31 26.48
CA ASN A 21 -26.57 28.74 27.82
C ASN A 21 -25.40 27.93 28.36
N ILE A 22 -24.71 28.48 29.37
CA ILE A 22 -23.68 27.73 30.10
C ILE A 22 -24.35 26.50 30.73
N GLY A 23 -23.74 25.33 30.55
CA GLY A 23 -24.25 24.02 30.96
C GLY A 23 -24.97 23.24 29.85
N ASP A 24 -25.36 23.88 28.74
CA ASP A 24 -25.98 23.18 27.61
C ASP A 24 -24.97 22.21 26.97
N THR A 25 -25.45 21.06 26.47
CA THR A 25 -24.62 20.06 25.79
C THR A 25 -24.99 19.96 24.31
N ILE A 26 -24.02 20.19 23.43
CA ILE A 26 -24.15 19.98 22.00
C ILE A 26 -23.60 18.60 21.65
N VAL A 27 -24.45 17.72 21.12
CA VAL A 27 -24.07 16.36 20.71
C VAL A 27 -23.70 16.35 19.24
N VAL A 28 -22.49 15.89 18.93
CA VAL A 28 -22.03 15.64 17.55
C VAL A 28 -21.89 14.14 17.37
N GLN A 29 -22.69 13.57 16.48
CA GLN A 29 -22.60 12.15 16.11
C GLN A 29 -21.41 11.93 15.18
N GLY A 30 -20.51 11.01 15.54
CA GLY A 30 -19.37 10.59 14.73
C GLY A 30 -19.68 9.31 13.94
N PHE A 31 -19.73 8.18 14.64
CA PHE A 31 -20.14 6.89 14.08
C PHE A 31 -21.38 6.39 14.79
N GLU A 32 -22.21 5.60 14.11
CA GLU A 32 -23.33 4.86 14.70
C GLU A 32 -23.07 3.36 14.53
N TYR A 33 -23.69 2.51 15.35
CA TYR A 33 -23.54 1.06 15.22
C TYR A 33 -23.79 0.53 13.80
N LYS A 34 -24.72 1.17 13.07
CA LYS A 34 -25.08 0.84 11.68
C LYS A 34 -24.21 1.49 10.61
N SER A 35 -23.21 2.29 10.97
CA SER A 35 -22.34 2.97 10.01
C SER A 35 -21.64 1.95 9.11
N SER A 36 -21.79 2.12 7.80
CA SER A 36 -21.19 1.29 6.74
C SER A 36 -19.76 1.69 6.37
N THR A 37 -19.27 2.80 6.91
CA THR A 37 -17.89 3.27 6.82
C THR A 37 -17.31 3.52 8.22
N ARG A 38 -15.99 3.49 8.33
CA ARG A 38 -15.20 3.91 9.52
C ARG A 38 -14.26 5.06 9.18
N ASP A 39 -14.65 5.80 8.16
CA ASP A 39 -13.94 6.94 7.60
C ASP A 39 -15.00 7.87 6.99
N THR A 40 -15.21 9.03 7.62
CA THR A 40 -16.27 9.96 7.25
C THR A 40 -15.90 11.39 7.62
N ILE A 41 -16.64 12.37 7.11
CA ILE A 41 -16.50 13.79 7.48
C ILE A 41 -17.56 14.13 8.54
N ILE A 42 -17.10 14.68 9.65
CA ILE A 42 -17.92 15.15 10.77
C ILE A 42 -17.84 16.68 10.84
N SER A 43 -18.99 17.31 11.10
CA SER A 43 -19.11 18.76 11.25
C SER A 43 -19.11 19.13 12.72
N PHE A 44 -17.98 19.60 13.23
CA PHE A 44 -17.87 20.10 14.59
C PHE A 44 -18.30 21.57 14.72
N PRO A 45 -18.72 22.03 15.91
CA PRO A 45 -19.10 23.43 16.15
C PRO A 45 -18.01 24.42 15.72
N THR A 46 -18.41 25.54 15.12
CA THR A 46 -17.50 26.59 14.63
C THR A 46 -17.81 27.99 15.18
N ASN A 47 -18.89 28.14 15.95
CA ASN A 47 -19.31 29.46 16.41
C ASN A 47 -18.33 29.99 17.49
N PRO A 48 -17.53 31.03 17.21
CA PRO A 48 -16.54 31.54 18.16
C PRO A 48 -17.18 32.23 19.38
N ALA A 49 -18.48 32.54 19.32
CA ALA A 49 -19.22 33.11 20.45
C ALA A 49 -19.58 32.06 21.52
N ILE A 50 -19.44 30.77 21.22
CA ILE A 50 -19.70 29.67 22.16
C ILE A 50 -18.36 29.16 22.69
N ARG A 51 -18.21 29.15 24.01
CA ARG A 51 -17.08 28.52 24.71
C ARG A 51 -17.51 27.17 25.25
N PHE A 52 -16.56 26.26 25.37
CA PHE A 52 -16.80 24.91 25.90
C PHE A 52 -15.97 24.71 27.18
N GLU A 53 -16.63 24.28 28.26
CA GLU A 53 -15.96 23.87 29.51
C GLU A 53 -15.14 22.61 29.27
N LYS A 54 -15.73 21.64 28.55
CA LYS A 54 -15.10 20.39 28.18
C LYS A 54 -15.80 19.72 27.00
N VAL A 55 -15.11 18.76 26.40
CA VAL A 55 -15.64 17.87 25.36
C VAL A 55 -15.46 16.43 25.82
N ILE A 56 -16.56 15.68 25.93
CA ILE A 56 -16.54 14.25 26.28
C ILE A 56 -16.77 13.41 25.03
N MET A 57 -15.86 12.49 24.75
CA MET A 57 -16.04 11.46 23.72
C MET A 57 -16.73 10.25 24.37
N ARG A 58 -17.96 9.98 23.98
CA ARG A 58 -18.61 8.69 24.26
C ARG A 58 -18.15 7.71 23.20
N TYR A 59 -17.40 6.71 23.61
CA TYR A 59 -16.88 5.63 22.78
C TYR A 59 -17.65 4.36 23.12
N ALA A 60 -18.56 3.92 22.25
CA ALA A 60 -19.40 2.75 22.52
C ALA A 60 -19.18 1.65 21.48
N MET A 61 -19.31 0.39 21.91
CA MET A 61 -19.18 -0.78 21.05
C MET A 61 -20.18 -1.86 21.42
N ARG A 62 -20.62 -2.63 20.41
CA ARG A 62 -21.43 -3.84 20.61
C ARG A 62 -21.04 -4.93 19.62
N CYS A 63 -21.35 -6.17 19.96
CA CYS A 63 -21.23 -7.30 19.06
C CYS A 63 -22.14 -7.14 17.83
N LYS A 64 -21.74 -7.68 16.67
CA LYS A 64 -22.53 -7.60 15.43
C LYS A 64 -23.93 -8.13 15.64
N ASN A 65 -24.94 -7.32 15.32
CA ASN A 65 -26.36 -7.61 15.55
C ASN A 65 -26.70 -8.02 17.01
N ALA A 66 -25.86 -7.65 17.99
CA ALA A 66 -25.96 -8.11 19.38
C ALA A 66 -25.97 -9.64 19.55
N LEU A 67 -25.30 -10.36 18.65
CA LEU A 67 -25.14 -11.81 18.73
C LEU A 67 -23.89 -12.18 19.53
N VAL A 68 -23.82 -13.42 20.01
CA VAL A 68 -22.67 -13.98 20.73
C VAL A 68 -21.96 -15.00 19.84
N SER A 69 -20.66 -14.82 19.63
CA SER A 69 -19.83 -15.75 18.85
C SER A 69 -19.58 -17.05 19.61
N THR A 70 -19.57 -18.17 18.90
CA THR A 70 -19.32 -19.51 19.49
C THR A 70 -18.03 -20.11 18.94
N GLY A 71 -17.53 -21.18 19.55
CA GLY A 71 -16.32 -21.86 19.05
C GLY A 71 -16.45 -22.40 17.62
N SER A 72 -17.67 -22.68 17.16
CA SER A 72 -17.98 -23.13 15.79
C SER A 72 -18.31 -21.99 14.83
N ASN A 73 -18.87 -20.88 15.32
CA ASN A 73 -19.13 -19.68 14.53
C ASN A 73 -18.49 -18.45 15.21
N ARG A 74 -17.18 -18.31 14.97
CA ARG A 74 -16.29 -17.45 15.77
C ARG A 74 -16.41 -15.95 15.47
N ASN A 75 -17.17 -15.58 14.43
CA ASN A 75 -17.39 -14.19 14.03
C ASN A 75 -18.88 -13.87 13.79
N LEU A 76 -19.79 -14.61 14.45
CA LEU A 76 -21.23 -14.37 14.40
C LEU A 76 -21.61 -13.02 15.00
N GLY A 77 -21.01 -12.70 16.15
CA GLY A 77 -21.21 -11.50 16.95
C GLY A 77 -19.93 -10.67 17.02
N CYS A 78 -19.35 -10.56 18.23
CA CYS A 78 -18.02 -9.97 18.42
C CYS A 78 -16.94 -10.80 17.69
N GLY A 79 -15.89 -10.14 17.20
CA GLY A 79 -14.83 -10.78 16.42
C GLY A 79 -14.01 -11.76 17.26
N GLU A 80 -13.51 -12.85 16.66
CA GLU A 80 -12.74 -13.86 17.40
C GLU A 80 -11.51 -13.26 18.11
N TRP A 81 -10.79 -12.38 17.42
CA TRP A 81 -9.50 -11.85 17.83
C TRP A 81 -9.61 -10.39 18.26
N ASP A 82 -8.69 -9.99 19.13
CA ASP A 82 -8.47 -8.62 19.52
C ASP A 82 -7.68 -7.86 18.44
N TYR A 83 -8.04 -6.60 18.23
CA TYR A 83 -7.37 -5.72 17.28
C TYR A 83 -7.31 -4.30 17.79
N SER A 84 -6.28 -3.56 17.37
CA SER A 84 -6.20 -2.14 17.64
C SER A 84 -7.23 -1.34 16.83
N CYS A 85 -7.91 -0.43 17.51
CA CYS A 85 -8.83 0.58 17.01
C CYS A 85 -8.29 1.95 17.37
N ASN A 86 -7.50 2.53 16.48
CA ASN A 86 -6.98 3.87 16.65
C ASN A 86 -7.86 4.85 15.87
N THR A 87 -8.44 5.81 16.59
CA THR A 87 -9.36 6.82 16.06
C THR A 87 -8.61 8.12 15.84
N TYR A 88 -8.72 8.67 14.63
CA TYR A 88 -8.01 9.84 14.17
C TYR A 88 -8.97 10.94 13.72
N VAL A 89 -8.57 12.17 13.98
CA VAL A 89 -9.16 13.37 13.36
C VAL A 89 -8.08 14.03 12.49
N GLU A 90 -8.36 14.20 11.21
CA GLU A 90 -7.43 14.86 10.29
C GLU A 90 -7.40 16.37 10.54
N ASN A 91 -6.20 16.94 10.70
CA ASN A 91 -6.00 18.38 10.75
C ASN A 91 -5.31 18.87 9.46
N PRO A 92 -6.04 19.50 8.52
CA PRO A 92 -5.49 19.95 7.25
C PRO A 92 -4.57 21.19 7.38
N SER A 93 -4.57 21.87 8.54
CA SER A 93 -3.68 23.00 8.80
C SER A 93 -2.30 22.58 9.31
N MET A 94 -2.11 21.29 9.58
CA MET A 94 -0.87 20.72 10.09
C MET A 94 -0.40 19.60 9.16
N ALA A 95 0.92 19.46 9.04
CA ALA A 95 1.52 18.45 8.17
C ALA A 95 2.30 17.41 8.97
N ASP A 96 2.00 16.13 8.72
CA ASP A 96 2.90 15.04 9.11
C ASP A 96 4.02 14.97 8.08
N SER A 97 5.26 15.19 8.52
CA SER A 97 6.44 15.14 7.66
C SER A 97 7.34 13.93 7.95
N ILE A 98 7.78 13.25 6.89
CA ILE A 98 8.76 12.17 6.92
C ILE A 98 9.94 12.58 6.01
N ILE A 99 11.15 12.42 6.51
CA ILE A 99 12.37 12.64 5.73
C ILE A 99 12.56 11.50 4.73
N SER A 100 12.91 11.85 3.50
CA SER A 100 13.25 10.95 2.40
C SER A 100 14.46 11.50 1.67
N THR A 101 15.08 10.69 0.82
CA THR A 101 16.34 11.03 0.16
C THR A 101 16.28 10.80 -1.34
N VAL A 102 16.92 11.65 -2.12
CA VAL A 102 17.14 11.46 -3.57
C VAL A 102 18.58 11.82 -3.94
N ASN A 103 19.16 11.11 -4.91
CA ASN A 103 20.49 11.45 -5.42
C ASN A 103 20.43 12.75 -6.25
N ARG A 104 21.41 13.63 -6.08
CA ARG A 104 21.57 14.86 -6.86
C ARG A 104 21.78 14.55 -8.33
N TYR A 105 22.64 13.58 -8.65
CA TYR A 105 22.90 13.17 -10.03
C TYR A 105 22.51 11.71 -10.23
N GLN A 106 21.78 11.44 -11.29
CA GLN A 106 21.62 10.11 -11.86
C GLN A 106 22.26 10.10 -13.24
N ILE A 107 23.34 9.34 -13.39
CA ILE A 107 24.16 9.31 -14.60
C ILE A 107 23.97 7.96 -15.28
N THR A 108 23.68 7.98 -16.58
CA THR A 108 23.43 6.76 -17.38
C THR A 108 24.14 6.86 -18.74
N PRO A 109 24.97 5.88 -19.12
CA PRO A 109 25.42 4.73 -18.33
C PRO A 109 26.41 5.17 -17.23
N ASN A 110 26.34 4.59 -16.03
CA ASN A 110 27.25 4.97 -14.93
C ASN A 110 28.59 4.19 -15.00
N THR A 111 29.34 4.35 -16.10
CA THR A 111 30.61 3.62 -16.33
C THR A 111 31.85 4.44 -15.97
N ASN A 112 31.69 5.74 -15.74
CA ASN A 112 32.80 6.63 -15.43
C ASN A 112 33.06 6.68 -13.91
N THR A 113 34.16 6.08 -13.48
CA THR A 113 34.54 6.01 -12.06
C THR A 113 35.25 7.27 -11.55
N THR A 114 35.69 8.17 -12.43
CA THR A 114 36.43 9.37 -12.00
C THR A 114 35.51 10.55 -11.66
N GLY A 115 34.23 10.48 -12.03
CA GLY A 115 33.25 11.56 -11.83
C GLY A 115 33.55 12.83 -12.65
N MET A 116 34.41 12.74 -13.66
CA MET A 116 34.83 13.85 -14.53
C MET A 116 34.29 13.63 -15.93
N TYR A 117 33.60 14.62 -16.48
CA TYR A 117 32.89 14.49 -17.75
C TYR A 117 33.14 15.69 -18.64
N SER A 118 33.12 15.49 -19.96
CA SER A 118 33.19 16.58 -20.92
C SER A 118 31.81 17.19 -21.18
N THR A 119 31.71 18.52 -21.21
CA THR A 119 30.47 19.23 -21.61
C THR A 119 30.32 19.36 -23.12
N VAL A 120 31.35 18.97 -23.89
CA VAL A 120 31.37 18.97 -25.36
C VAL A 120 31.64 17.56 -25.89
N PRO A 121 31.20 17.21 -27.11
CA PRO A 121 31.45 15.89 -27.68
C PRO A 121 32.94 15.54 -27.75
N THR A 122 33.32 14.39 -27.21
CA THR A 122 34.65 13.79 -27.41
C THR A 122 34.61 12.70 -28.46
N TRP A 123 35.77 12.27 -28.94
CA TRP A 123 35.87 11.31 -30.03
C TRP A 123 36.97 10.27 -29.79
N THR A 124 36.81 9.13 -30.45
CA THR A 124 37.82 8.09 -30.58
C THR A 124 38.20 7.96 -32.06
N ALA A 125 39.49 8.10 -32.39
CA ALA A 125 40.02 7.96 -33.74
C ALA A 125 40.73 6.62 -33.89
N GLN A 126 40.36 5.84 -34.90
CA GLN A 126 41.02 4.57 -35.21
C GLN A 126 41.87 4.70 -36.47
N GLN A 127 43.13 4.25 -36.40
CA GLN A 127 43.98 4.15 -37.58
C GLN A 127 43.48 3.05 -38.52
N THR A 128 43.34 3.39 -39.79
CA THR A 128 43.02 2.46 -40.88
C THR A 128 44.11 2.54 -41.94
N ILE A 129 44.66 1.39 -42.34
CA ILE A 129 45.60 1.32 -43.46
C ILE A 129 44.82 1.01 -44.74
N GLN A 130 45.01 1.84 -45.76
CA GLN A 130 44.52 1.63 -47.12
C GLN A 130 45.69 1.36 -48.07
N ASN A 131 45.47 0.54 -49.09
CA ASN A 131 46.50 0.20 -50.08
C ASN A 131 46.34 1.07 -51.32
N ARG A 132 47.17 2.10 -51.44
CA ARG A 132 47.22 2.95 -52.63
C ARG A 132 47.97 2.22 -53.75
N VAL A 133 47.24 1.90 -54.82
CA VAL A 133 47.79 1.24 -56.02
C VAL A 133 48.01 2.27 -57.12
N LEU A 134 49.25 2.42 -57.56
CA LEU A 134 49.63 3.28 -58.69
C LEU A 134 50.05 2.41 -59.87
N LEU A 135 49.28 2.46 -60.96
CA LEU A 135 49.58 1.76 -62.20
C LEU A 135 50.65 2.55 -62.98
N ASN A 136 51.90 2.07 -62.97
CA ASN A 136 53.02 2.73 -63.63
C ASN A 136 52.99 2.50 -65.16
N SER A 137 52.73 1.25 -65.59
CA SER A 137 52.61 0.87 -67.01
C SER A 137 51.89 -0.46 -67.18
N ILE A 138 51.24 -0.65 -68.33
CA ILE A 138 50.61 -1.92 -68.77
C ILE A 138 51.58 -2.63 -69.72
N ILE A 139 51.94 -3.89 -69.43
CA ILE A 139 52.85 -4.69 -70.27
C ILE A 139 52.05 -5.54 -71.25
N THR A 140 51.06 -6.27 -70.73
CA THR A 140 50.05 -7.02 -71.50
C THR A 140 48.71 -6.88 -70.80
N GLU A 141 47.61 -6.83 -71.56
CA GLU A 141 46.25 -6.78 -71.00
C GLU A 141 45.24 -7.33 -72.00
N ASP A 142 44.43 -8.28 -71.53
CA ASP A 142 43.18 -8.68 -72.17
C ASP A 142 42.00 -8.17 -71.34
N THR A 143 40.92 -7.78 -72.02
CA THR A 143 39.73 -7.21 -71.38
C THR A 143 38.46 -7.97 -71.76
N ALA A 144 37.74 -8.48 -70.76
CA ALA A 144 36.44 -9.10 -70.93
C ALA A 144 35.32 -8.14 -70.46
N SER A 145 34.37 -7.81 -71.34
CA SER A 145 33.30 -6.83 -71.03
C SER A 145 31.95 -7.52 -70.85
N ILE A 146 31.27 -7.25 -69.74
CA ILE A 146 29.92 -7.77 -69.46
C ILE A 146 28.96 -6.61 -69.18
N GLY A 147 27.83 -6.62 -69.89
CA GLY A 147 26.81 -5.57 -69.83
C GLY A 147 27.14 -4.37 -70.72
N LEU A 148 26.39 -4.20 -71.82
CA LEU A 148 26.57 -3.12 -72.80
C LEU A 148 25.29 -2.28 -72.99
N SER A 149 24.25 -2.47 -72.18
CA SER A 149 23.00 -1.69 -72.31
C SER A 149 23.08 -0.29 -71.70
N ALA A 150 22.13 0.56 -72.08
CA ALA A 150 22.03 1.97 -71.67
C ALA A 150 21.24 2.22 -70.38
N ASN A 151 20.90 1.19 -69.61
CA ASN A 151 20.20 1.38 -68.34
C ASN A 151 21.14 1.97 -67.28
N THR A 152 20.56 2.54 -66.22
CA THR A 152 21.30 3.14 -65.11
C THR A 152 20.86 2.57 -63.78
N ASP A 153 21.80 2.48 -62.83
CA ASP A 153 21.56 2.06 -61.45
C ASP A 153 22.30 2.99 -60.47
N THR A 154 21.66 3.28 -59.34
CA THR A 154 22.21 4.07 -58.24
C THR A 154 22.29 3.29 -56.93
N SER A 155 21.76 2.07 -56.89
CA SER A 155 21.67 1.27 -55.66
C SER A 155 22.90 0.39 -55.43
N PHE A 156 23.57 -0.10 -56.48
CA PHE A 156 24.76 -0.94 -56.33
C PHE A 156 25.89 -0.25 -55.55
N ILE A 157 26.08 1.05 -55.75
CA ILE A 157 26.91 1.89 -54.88
C ILE A 157 26.15 3.16 -54.54
N ASN A 158 25.44 3.13 -53.41
CA ASN A 158 24.74 4.31 -52.89
C ASN A 158 25.73 5.32 -52.28
N SER A 159 26.16 6.29 -53.08
CA SER A 159 27.15 7.31 -52.71
C SER A 159 26.72 8.24 -51.56
N ARG A 160 25.44 8.24 -51.19
CA ARG A 160 24.89 9.04 -50.10
C ARG A 160 24.79 8.31 -48.77
N ALA A 161 25.05 7.01 -48.76
CA ALA A 161 24.91 6.19 -47.57
C ALA A 161 26.13 6.29 -46.64
N GLY A 162 25.92 6.39 -45.32
CA GLY A 162 26.96 6.38 -44.30
C GLY A 162 27.70 5.03 -44.18
N GLY A 163 27.15 3.99 -44.80
CA GLY A 163 27.74 2.68 -44.99
C GLY A 163 26.90 1.90 -46.00
N GLY A 164 27.54 1.15 -46.88
CA GLY A 164 26.84 0.29 -47.84
C GLY A 164 27.65 -0.92 -48.26
N LYS A 165 26.93 -1.97 -48.64
CA LYS A 165 27.47 -3.25 -49.07
C LYS A 165 26.61 -3.84 -50.17
N SER A 166 27.24 -4.29 -51.24
CA SER A 166 26.56 -4.87 -52.39
C SER A 166 27.27 -6.10 -52.90
N TYR A 167 26.49 -7.06 -53.40
CA TYR A 167 27.00 -8.27 -54.04
C TYR A 167 26.43 -8.37 -55.45
N VAL A 168 27.25 -8.76 -56.41
CA VAL A 168 26.82 -9.10 -57.76
C VAL A 168 27.45 -10.42 -58.20
N LEU A 169 26.64 -11.29 -58.79
CA LEU A 169 27.07 -12.59 -59.29
C LEU A 169 27.24 -12.57 -60.82
N TYR A 170 28.33 -13.17 -61.31
CA TYR A 170 28.60 -13.44 -62.72
C TYR A 170 28.84 -14.93 -62.91
N THR A 171 28.14 -15.56 -63.85
CA THR A 171 28.30 -17.00 -64.10
C THR A 171 29.56 -17.27 -64.90
N ALA A 172 30.16 -18.46 -64.73
CA ALA A 172 31.33 -18.88 -65.49
C ALA A 172 31.06 -18.85 -67.00
N ALA A 173 29.84 -19.22 -67.42
CA ALA A 173 29.42 -19.15 -68.82
C ALA A 173 29.44 -17.71 -69.36
N GLU A 174 28.97 -16.73 -68.58
CA GLU A 174 29.03 -15.31 -68.95
C GLU A 174 30.47 -14.80 -69.03
N LEU A 175 31.31 -15.18 -68.06
CA LEU A 175 32.72 -14.76 -68.00
C LEU A 175 33.50 -15.30 -69.20
N LEU A 176 33.35 -16.60 -69.53
CA LEU A 176 33.97 -17.23 -70.69
C LEU A 176 33.45 -16.62 -72.01
N ALA A 177 32.14 -16.37 -72.12
CA ALA A 177 31.56 -15.76 -73.33
C ALA A 177 32.04 -14.32 -73.55
N ALA A 178 32.37 -13.60 -72.47
CA ALA A 178 32.95 -12.26 -72.53
C ALA A 178 34.45 -12.25 -72.86
N GLY A 179 35.10 -13.42 -72.97
CA GLY A 179 36.51 -13.58 -73.30
C GLY A 179 37.45 -13.69 -72.10
N LEU A 180 36.93 -13.89 -70.88
CA LEU A 180 37.77 -14.14 -69.70
C LEU A 180 38.30 -15.58 -69.74
N THR A 181 39.56 -15.80 -69.36
CA THR A 181 40.18 -17.13 -69.29
C THR A 181 40.57 -17.49 -67.85
N ALA A 182 40.80 -18.77 -67.58
CA ALA A 182 41.31 -19.21 -66.27
C ALA A 182 42.65 -18.53 -65.96
N GLY A 183 42.80 -17.96 -64.76
CA GLY A 183 43.99 -17.23 -64.35
C GLY A 183 43.68 -15.99 -63.51
N ASN A 184 44.69 -15.13 -63.35
CA ASN A 184 44.59 -13.93 -62.54
C ASN A 184 43.65 -12.88 -63.17
N ILE A 185 42.74 -12.35 -62.36
CA ILE A 185 42.02 -11.10 -62.61
C ILE A 185 42.76 -10.02 -61.83
N ASP A 186 43.20 -8.98 -62.53
CA ASP A 186 44.11 -7.96 -61.97
C ASP A 186 43.45 -6.59 -61.80
N ALA A 187 42.34 -6.34 -62.49
CA ALA A 187 41.54 -5.14 -62.32
C ALA A 187 40.10 -5.37 -62.76
N ILE A 188 39.21 -4.51 -62.26
CA ILE A 188 37.89 -4.31 -62.88
C ILE A 188 37.71 -2.85 -63.27
N SER A 189 36.80 -2.58 -64.20
CA SER A 189 36.29 -1.22 -64.44
C SER A 189 34.77 -1.17 -64.36
N LEU A 190 34.25 -0.13 -63.72
CA LEU A 190 32.81 0.17 -63.66
C LEU A 190 32.53 1.43 -64.50
N ASN A 191 31.49 1.40 -65.33
CA ASN A 191 31.12 2.57 -66.13
C ASN A 191 30.18 3.49 -65.36
N SER A 192 30.61 4.73 -65.07
CA SER A 192 29.83 5.73 -64.36
C SER A 192 29.36 6.84 -65.29
N ASN A 193 28.12 7.28 -65.11
CA ASN A 193 27.53 8.44 -65.77
C ASN A 193 27.53 9.68 -64.86
N ALA A 194 28.24 9.63 -63.72
CA ALA A 194 28.32 10.73 -62.77
C ALA A 194 29.65 11.49 -62.90
N SER A 195 29.62 12.79 -62.62
CA SER A 195 30.84 13.62 -62.57
C SER A 195 31.34 13.73 -61.13
N ASN A 196 32.51 13.15 -60.86
CA ASN A 196 33.34 13.38 -59.67
C ASN A 196 32.64 13.06 -58.33
N VAL A 197 32.48 11.76 -58.03
CA VAL A 197 31.89 11.27 -56.78
C VAL A 197 32.94 10.51 -55.97
N LEU A 198 33.36 11.09 -54.84
CA LEU A 198 34.28 10.44 -53.90
C LEU A 198 33.53 9.43 -53.02
N ILE A 199 34.01 8.20 -53.03
CA ILE A 199 33.57 7.13 -52.15
C ILE A 199 34.73 6.79 -51.20
N LYS A 200 34.50 6.97 -49.90
CA LYS A 200 35.50 6.65 -48.87
C LYS A 200 35.45 5.17 -48.52
N LYS A 201 36.58 4.65 -48.03
CA LYS A 201 36.75 3.25 -47.62
C LYS A 201 36.23 2.26 -48.69
N PHE A 202 36.42 2.58 -49.98
CA PHE A 202 35.92 1.73 -51.05
C PHE A 202 36.74 0.43 -51.07
N ARG A 203 36.06 -0.68 -50.80
CA ARG A 203 36.64 -2.02 -50.77
C ARG A 203 35.99 -2.88 -51.83
N LEU A 204 36.81 -3.64 -52.53
CA LEU A 204 36.38 -4.64 -53.50
C LEU A 204 36.94 -6.00 -53.07
N SER A 205 36.06 -6.99 -53.02
CA SER A 205 36.44 -8.36 -52.68
C SER A 205 35.82 -9.34 -53.67
N LEU A 206 36.56 -10.38 -54.05
CA LEU A 206 36.11 -11.41 -55.01
C LEU A 206 36.04 -12.78 -54.33
N LYS A 207 35.10 -13.61 -54.81
CA LYS A 207 34.93 -15.00 -54.37
C LYS A 207 34.44 -15.87 -55.52
N GLN A 208 35.02 -17.07 -55.63
CA GLN A 208 34.48 -18.11 -56.50
C GLN A 208 33.33 -18.85 -55.81
N THR A 209 32.30 -19.24 -56.56
CA THR A 209 31.11 -19.88 -56.01
C THR A 209 30.46 -20.86 -56.98
N THR A 210 29.70 -21.80 -56.43
CA THR A 210 28.80 -22.68 -57.20
C THR A 210 27.38 -22.11 -57.30
N LEU A 211 27.08 -21.01 -56.59
CA LEU A 211 25.77 -20.34 -56.67
C LEU A 211 25.50 -19.86 -58.08
N THR A 212 24.27 -20.05 -58.56
CA THR A 212 23.82 -19.57 -59.88
C THR A 212 22.97 -18.31 -59.79
N ASN A 213 22.44 -18.01 -58.59
CA ASN A 213 21.76 -16.76 -58.28
C ASN A 213 21.97 -16.32 -56.82
N LEU A 214 21.48 -15.13 -56.48
CA LEU A 214 21.49 -14.57 -55.12
C LEU A 214 20.09 -14.55 -54.48
N ASP A 215 19.16 -15.39 -54.97
CA ASP A 215 17.76 -15.37 -54.54
C ASP A 215 17.55 -15.93 -53.14
N GLN A 216 18.48 -16.71 -52.60
CA GLN A 216 18.47 -17.21 -51.22
C GLN A 216 19.64 -16.64 -50.42
N ILE A 217 19.39 -15.55 -49.70
CA ILE A 217 20.41 -14.86 -48.90
C ILE A 217 20.64 -15.61 -47.59
N ASP A 218 21.76 -16.34 -47.49
CA ASP A 218 22.19 -17.00 -46.25
C ASP A 218 23.67 -16.70 -45.93
N THR A 219 24.12 -17.20 -44.77
CA THR A 219 25.48 -16.98 -44.25
C THR A 219 26.61 -17.51 -45.15
N SER A 220 26.34 -18.42 -46.08
CA SER A 220 27.34 -18.94 -47.01
C SER A 220 27.75 -17.91 -48.08
N ILE A 221 26.88 -16.93 -48.36
CA ILE A 221 27.19 -15.84 -49.30
C ILE A 221 28.30 -14.97 -48.71
N PHE A 222 28.22 -14.62 -47.43
CA PHE A 222 29.02 -13.56 -46.79
C PHE A 222 30.46 -13.94 -46.41
N ASN A 223 30.83 -15.22 -46.48
CA ASN A 223 32.13 -15.70 -46.01
C ASN A 223 33.12 -15.99 -47.15
N HIS A 224 34.42 -15.95 -46.87
CA HIS A 224 35.52 -16.37 -47.76
C HIS A 224 35.75 -15.50 -49.02
N PHE A 225 35.63 -14.18 -48.90
CA PHE A 225 36.08 -13.26 -49.95
C PHE A 225 37.57 -12.92 -49.81
N GLN A 226 38.25 -12.78 -50.95
CA GLN A 226 39.58 -12.20 -51.02
C GLN A 226 39.45 -10.70 -51.30
N GLU A 227 39.98 -9.86 -50.41
CA GLU A 227 40.12 -8.43 -50.67
C GLU A 227 41.16 -8.21 -51.80
N VAL A 228 40.76 -7.49 -52.84
CA VAL A 228 41.62 -7.17 -53.99
C VAL A 228 41.87 -5.68 -54.15
N TYR A 229 41.05 -4.83 -53.51
CA TYR A 229 41.20 -3.38 -53.47
C TYR A 229 40.65 -2.80 -52.17
N PHE A 230 41.38 -1.87 -51.55
CA PHE A 230 40.87 -1.08 -50.42
C PHE A 230 41.57 0.28 -50.35
N HIS A 231 40.91 1.31 -50.86
CA HIS A 231 41.34 2.71 -50.77
C HIS A 231 40.17 3.65 -51.13
N ASP A 232 40.16 4.88 -50.63
CA ASP A 232 39.22 5.92 -51.08
C ASP A 232 39.27 6.04 -52.63
N TYR A 233 38.12 5.98 -53.30
CA TYR A 233 38.03 5.96 -54.76
C TYR A 233 37.14 7.09 -55.27
N ASN A 234 37.62 7.81 -56.28
CA ASN A 234 36.90 8.93 -56.88
C ASN A 234 36.38 8.55 -58.27
N PHE A 235 35.06 8.40 -58.41
CA PHE A 235 34.42 8.04 -59.67
C PHE A 235 34.24 9.26 -60.57
N THR A 236 34.66 9.14 -61.83
CA THR A 236 34.48 10.14 -62.88
C THR A 236 33.59 9.60 -64.00
N ASN A 237 33.10 10.49 -64.87
CA ASN A 237 32.27 10.08 -66.00
C ASN A 237 33.06 9.19 -66.97
N GLY A 238 32.51 8.02 -67.32
CA GLY A 238 33.14 7.00 -68.16
C GLY A 238 33.57 5.73 -67.39
N TRP A 239 34.48 4.95 -67.99
CA TRP A 239 35.02 3.73 -67.40
C TRP A 239 36.04 4.05 -66.29
N ASN A 240 35.74 3.60 -65.08
CA ASN A 240 36.56 3.82 -63.88
C ASN A 240 37.32 2.55 -63.54
N ARG A 241 38.63 2.53 -63.78
CA ARG A 241 39.51 1.39 -63.52
C ARG A 241 39.92 1.30 -62.06
N ILE A 242 39.57 0.19 -61.43
CA ILE A 242 39.96 -0.18 -60.06
C ILE A 242 41.05 -1.24 -60.18
N GLN A 243 42.32 -0.81 -60.11
CA GLN A 243 43.48 -1.69 -60.20
C GLN A 243 43.69 -2.44 -58.88
N PHE A 244 43.84 -3.76 -58.92
CA PHE A 244 44.00 -4.54 -57.70
C PHE A 244 45.41 -4.41 -57.11
N HIS A 245 45.50 -4.46 -55.78
CA HIS A 245 46.78 -4.63 -55.08
C HIS A 245 47.18 -6.11 -54.98
N ASN A 246 46.21 -7.01 -55.04
CA ASN A 246 46.40 -8.45 -55.13
C ASN A 246 45.55 -9.00 -56.27
N SER A 247 46.15 -9.76 -57.19
CA SER A 247 45.40 -10.44 -58.24
C SER A 247 44.47 -11.52 -57.65
N PHE A 248 43.33 -11.76 -58.28
CA PHE A 248 42.41 -12.83 -57.92
C PHE A 248 42.53 -13.99 -58.92
N ASN A 249 43.01 -15.15 -58.48
CA ASN A 249 43.12 -16.32 -59.36
C ASN A 249 41.74 -16.95 -59.56
N TRP A 250 41.20 -16.90 -60.77
CA TRP A 250 39.94 -17.52 -61.16
C TRP A 250 40.18 -18.87 -61.86
N ASP A 251 39.43 -19.90 -61.46
CA ASP A 251 39.61 -21.30 -61.92
C ASP A 251 39.09 -21.57 -63.34
N GLY A 252 38.37 -20.61 -63.95
CA GLY A 252 37.74 -20.75 -65.26
C GLY A 252 36.46 -21.57 -65.27
N SER A 253 35.98 -22.07 -64.12
CA SER A 253 34.84 -22.99 -64.03
C SER A 253 33.78 -22.58 -63.01
N SER A 254 34.19 -21.90 -61.94
CA SER A 254 33.32 -21.41 -60.88
C SER A 254 32.68 -20.08 -61.27
N ASN A 255 31.46 -19.82 -60.78
CA ASN A 255 30.86 -18.50 -60.87
C ASN A 255 31.61 -17.53 -59.95
N LEU A 256 31.49 -16.23 -60.19
CA LEU A 256 32.18 -15.19 -59.43
C LEU A 256 31.17 -14.29 -58.72
N ILE A 257 31.40 -14.02 -57.43
CA ILE A 257 30.71 -12.96 -56.69
C ILE A 257 31.71 -11.83 -56.45
N ILE A 258 31.26 -10.62 -56.70
CA ILE A 258 31.96 -9.39 -56.36
C ILE A 258 31.22 -8.73 -55.21
N GLU A 259 31.94 -8.45 -54.13
CA GLU A 259 31.47 -7.64 -53.00
C GLU A 259 32.06 -6.22 -53.13
N THR A 260 31.20 -5.21 -52.98
CA THR A 260 31.65 -3.84 -52.72
C THR A 260 31.25 -3.45 -51.30
N ASN A 261 32.17 -2.82 -50.57
CA ASN A 261 31.88 -2.15 -49.30
C ASN A 261 32.32 -0.69 -49.40
N TYR A 262 31.53 0.23 -48.86
CA TYR A 262 31.82 1.64 -49.02
C TYR A 262 31.22 2.52 -47.92
N LYS A 263 31.78 3.73 -47.79
CA LYS A 263 31.29 4.82 -46.96
C LYS A 263 31.08 6.05 -47.85
N GLY A 264 29.83 6.37 -48.11
CA GLY A 264 29.42 7.57 -48.84
C GLY A 264 29.37 8.81 -47.94
N ASN A 265 28.79 9.88 -48.47
CA ASN A 265 28.52 11.12 -47.76
C ASN A 265 27.14 11.61 -48.18
N SER A 266 26.26 11.94 -47.22
CA SER A 266 24.89 12.39 -47.51
C SER A 266 24.82 13.57 -48.48
N ASN A 267 25.89 14.38 -48.55
CA ASN A 267 26.02 15.53 -49.45
C ASN A 267 26.55 15.18 -50.84
N ASN A 268 26.93 13.93 -51.12
CA ASN A 268 27.40 13.50 -52.43
C ASN A 268 26.29 13.59 -53.48
N ASN A 269 26.67 13.82 -54.73
CA ASN A 269 25.79 13.54 -55.87
C ASN A 269 25.58 12.02 -56.00
N PRO A 270 24.40 11.55 -56.45
CA PRO A 270 24.17 10.13 -56.69
C PRO A 270 25.22 9.58 -57.68
N LEU A 271 25.87 8.47 -57.33
CA LEU A 271 26.70 7.74 -58.26
C LEU A 271 25.80 6.95 -59.20
N ILE A 272 25.77 7.35 -60.47
CA ILE A 272 24.98 6.69 -61.50
C ILE A 272 25.93 5.74 -62.24
N LEU A 273 25.69 4.43 -62.15
CA LEU A 273 26.41 3.42 -62.91
C LEU A 273 25.60 3.00 -64.13
N SER A 274 26.26 2.84 -65.28
CA SER A 274 25.66 2.14 -66.40
C SER A 274 25.45 0.67 -66.03
N SER A 275 24.30 0.11 -66.37
CA SER A 275 23.89 -1.22 -65.93
C SER A 275 23.13 -1.99 -67.02
N THR A 276 22.98 -3.29 -66.78
CA THR A 276 22.22 -4.23 -67.61
C THR A 276 21.17 -4.94 -66.78
N ALA A 277 20.00 -5.17 -67.37
CA ALA A 277 18.91 -5.89 -66.71
C ALA A 277 19.32 -7.35 -66.46
N GLY A 278 19.14 -7.83 -65.24
CA GLY A 278 19.46 -9.18 -64.82
C GLY A 278 19.34 -9.33 -63.31
N ILE A 279 18.54 -10.28 -62.87
CA ILE A 279 18.39 -10.63 -61.45
C ILE A 279 19.66 -11.36 -61.04
N ASN A 280 20.54 -10.74 -60.24
CA ASN A 280 21.71 -11.35 -59.55
C ASN A 280 22.53 -10.34 -58.74
N THR A 281 21.87 -9.28 -58.24
CA THR A 281 22.49 -8.26 -57.39
C THR A 281 21.68 -8.14 -56.11
N ILE A 282 22.36 -8.08 -54.96
CA ILE A 282 21.74 -7.73 -53.67
C ILE A 282 22.50 -6.58 -53.04
N THR A 283 21.79 -5.64 -52.42
CA THR A 283 22.40 -4.42 -51.86
C THR A 283 21.81 -4.12 -50.49
N SER A 284 22.57 -3.49 -49.61
CA SER A 284 22.09 -2.94 -48.34
C SER A 284 22.90 -1.69 -48.01
N SER A 285 22.25 -0.63 -47.55
CA SER A 285 22.90 0.64 -47.23
C SER A 285 22.10 1.45 -46.22
N ASN A 286 22.78 2.30 -45.44
CA ASN A 286 22.19 3.13 -44.37
C ASN A 286 21.44 2.32 -43.30
N ASP A 287 22.10 1.29 -42.77
CA ASP A 287 21.56 0.46 -41.69
C ASP A 287 22.01 0.99 -40.32
N PHE A 288 21.14 0.88 -39.32
CA PHE A 288 21.40 1.27 -37.93
C PHE A 288 20.79 0.23 -37.00
N ALA A 289 21.24 0.11 -35.76
CA ALA A 289 20.59 -0.69 -34.72
C ALA A 289 20.27 0.16 -33.49
N LEU A 290 19.28 -0.25 -32.71
CA LEU A 290 19.07 0.28 -31.36
C LEU A 290 20.30 -0.05 -30.52
N ASN A 291 20.80 0.93 -29.75
CA ASN A 291 21.89 0.74 -28.81
C ASN A 291 21.37 0.94 -27.38
N LEU A 292 21.04 -0.18 -26.74
CA LEU A 292 20.27 -0.29 -25.50
C LEU A 292 21.19 -0.47 -24.28
N PHE A 293 20.79 0.14 -23.17
CA PHE A 293 21.51 0.11 -21.90
C PHE A 293 20.51 0.18 -20.73
N PRO A 294 20.93 -0.17 -19.49
CA PRO A 294 20.05 -0.15 -18.34
C PRO A 294 19.26 1.15 -18.18
N ASN A 295 17.99 1.04 -17.85
CA ASN A 295 17.01 2.13 -17.73
C ASN A 295 16.57 2.81 -19.03
N ASN A 296 17.13 2.46 -20.20
CA ASN A 296 16.65 2.95 -21.50
C ASN A 296 15.91 1.84 -22.25
N TYR A 297 14.74 2.17 -22.78
CA TYR A 297 13.87 1.21 -23.44
C TYR A 297 13.00 1.90 -24.49
N VAL A 298 12.50 1.11 -25.42
CA VAL A 298 11.60 1.56 -26.48
C VAL A 298 10.20 1.05 -26.15
N GLU A 299 9.22 1.92 -26.31
CA GLU A 299 7.82 1.63 -26.03
C GLU A 299 6.98 2.00 -27.26
N ALA A 300 6.15 1.06 -27.71
CA ALA A 300 5.19 1.30 -28.77
C ALA A 300 4.10 2.27 -28.29
N ASN A 301 3.47 2.99 -29.22
CA ASN A 301 2.44 3.98 -28.96
C ASN A 301 1.22 3.43 -28.18
N SER A 302 0.33 2.70 -28.84
CA SER A 302 -0.88 2.07 -28.31
C SER A 302 -0.89 0.57 -28.53
N TYR A 303 0.08 0.02 -29.26
CA TYR A 303 0.17 -1.41 -29.52
C TYR A 303 0.46 -2.18 -28.24
N GLN A 304 -0.40 -3.14 -27.89
CA GLN A 304 -0.31 -3.93 -26.65
C GLN A 304 0.16 -5.39 -26.88
N GLY A 305 0.56 -5.72 -28.11
CA GLY A 305 0.93 -7.07 -28.49
C GLY A 305 -0.26 -7.98 -28.78
N ILE A 306 0.04 -9.27 -29.04
CA ILE A 306 -0.97 -10.29 -29.33
C ILE A 306 -1.54 -10.86 -28.03
N SER A 307 -2.88 -10.92 -27.92
CA SER A 307 -3.59 -11.38 -26.71
C SER A 307 -3.81 -12.89 -26.65
N GLY A 308 -4.25 -13.38 -25.48
CA GLY A 308 -4.71 -14.75 -25.26
C GLY A 308 -3.65 -15.81 -25.58
N ASN A 309 -4.12 -16.94 -26.11
CA ASN A 309 -3.31 -18.04 -26.64
C ASN A 309 -3.25 -18.03 -28.18
N ASN A 310 -3.44 -16.87 -28.82
CA ASN A 310 -3.33 -16.78 -30.27
C ASN A 310 -1.91 -17.10 -30.74
N ASP A 311 -1.81 -17.68 -31.94
CA ASP A 311 -0.54 -17.98 -32.59
C ASP A 311 0.30 -16.71 -32.74
N ARG A 312 1.63 -16.84 -32.61
CA ARG A 312 2.54 -15.71 -32.75
C ARG A 312 3.96 -16.11 -33.05
N THR A 313 4.67 -15.18 -33.71
CA THR A 313 6.12 -15.24 -33.89
C THR A 313 6.74 -13.92 -33.49
N VAL A 314 7.86 -13.95 -32.76
CA VAL A 314 8.69 -12.77 -32.52
C VAL A 314 10.11 -13.08 -32.98
N THR A 315 10.72 -12.17 -33.74
CA THR A 315 12.12 -12.26 -34.16
C THR A 315 12.84 -10.93 -33.94
N ALA A 316 14.14 -10.98 -33.69
CA ALA A 316 15.03 -9.81 -33.63
C ALA A 316 16.48 -10.22 -33.92
N TRP A 317 17.27 -9.31 -34.46
CA TRP A 317 18.73 -9.39 -34.37
C TRP A 317 19.18 -8.82 -33.03
N ILE A 318 20.04 -9.54 -32.29
CA ILE A 318 20.59 -9.09 -31.02
C ILE A 318 22.12 -9.25 -30.97
N LYS A 319 22.80 -8.36 -30.25
CA LYS A 319 24.21 -8.49 -29.88
C LYS A 319 24.41 -8.04 -28.44
N THR A 320 24.80 -8.94 -27.55
CA THR A 320 24.96 -8.65 -26.12
C THR A 320 26.02 -9.54 -25.49
N THR A 321 26.57 -9.11 -24.35
CA THR A 321 27.35 -9.94 -23.42
C THR A 321 26.61 -10.23 -22.12
N GLY A 322 25.43 -9.62 -21.92
CA GLY A 322 24.64 -9.69 -20.70
C GLY A 322 23.35 -10.49 -20.84
N SER A 323 22.43 -10.23 -19.93
CA SER A 323 21.04 -10.74 -19.91
C SER A 323 20.06 -9.57 -20.02
N GLY A 324 18.82 -9.82 -20.43
CA GLY A 324 17.78 -8.79 -20.43
C GLY A 324 16.64 -9.07 -21.41
N GLU A 325 15.60 -8.23 -21.34
CA GLU A 325 14.34 -8.40 -22.08
C GLU A 325 14.47 -7.98 -23.53
N ILE A 326 14.13 -8.86 -24.45
CA ILE A 326 14.07 -8.54 -25.87
C ILE A 326 12.75 -7.83 -26.16
N THR A 327 11.63 -8.50 -25.86
CA THR A 327 10.29 -7.93 -25.97
C THR A 327 9.42 -8.34 -24.79
N THR A 328 8.55 -7.43 -24.33
CA THR A 328 7.60 -7.69 -23.25
C THR A 328 6.25 -7.02 -23.50
N TRP A 329 5.17 -7.73 -23.17
CA TRP A 329 3.82 -7.17 -23.06
C TRP A 329 2.96 -8.04 -22.13
N GLY A 330 1.74 -7.62 -21.88
CA GLY A 330 0.78 -8.39 -21.08
C GLY A 330 0.51 -7.77 -19.69
N THR A 331 -0.03 -8.56 -18.77
CA THR A 331 -0.23 -8.18 -17.35
C THR A 331 0.64 -9.05 -16.45
N ASN A 332 1.29 -8.49 -15.42
CA ASN A 332 2.18 -9.25 -14.52
C ASN A 332 1.47 -10.20 -13.53
N ASN A 333 0.50 -10.97 -14.01
CA ASN A 333 -0.22 -12.02 -13.30
C ASN A 333 0.10 -13.39 -13.91
N SER A 334 -0.22 -14.48 -13.19
CA SER A 334 0.01 -15.84 -13.66
C SER A 334 -0.64 -16.08 -15.03
N THR A 335 0.11 -16.54 -16.02
CA THR A 335 -0.29 -16.81 -17.43
C THR A 335 -0.58 -15.60 -18.32
N GLU A 336 -0.66 -14.39 -17.74
CA GLU A 336 -1.14 -13.20 -18.43
C GLU A 336 -0.04 -12.30 -18.99
N LYS A 337 1.22 -12.57 -18.64
CA LYS A 337 2.37 -11.83 -19.19
C LYS A 337 3.01 -12.59 -20.34
N GLN A 338 3.74 -11.87 -21.18
CA GLN A 338 4.72 -12.44 -22.09
C GLN A 338 6.03 -11.67 -22.00
N SER A 339 7.10 -12.38 -21.65
CA SER A 339 8.45 -11.82 -21.53
C SER A 339 9.43 -12.73 -22.27
N PHE A 340 9.96 -12.24 -23.40
CA PHE A 340 10.97 -12.91 -24.22
C PHE A 340 12.33 -12.27 -23.97
N TRP A 341 13.28 -13.03 -23.42
CA TRP A 341 14.51 -12.47 -22.88
C TRP A 341 15.71 -13.42 -22.94
N VAL A 342 16.91 -12.85 -22.84
CA VAL A 342 18.15 -13.60 -22.63
C VAL A 342 18.35 -13.77 -21.14
N ASN A 343 18.39 -15.01 -20.65
CA ASN A 343 18.51 -15.29 -19.22
C ASN A 343 19.94 -15.09 -18.68
N GLY A 344 20.13 -15.22 -17.36
CA GLY A 344 21.44 -15.07 -16.71
C GLY A 344 22.51 -16.10 -17.14
N SER A 345 22.13 -17.16 -17.86
CA SER A 345 23.05 -18.12 -18.47
C SER A 345 23.25 -17.86 -19.97
N GLY A 346 22.78 -16.73 -20.49
CA GLY A 346 22.95 -16.34 -21.88
C GLY A 346 22.00 -17.02 -22.87
N LYS A 347 20.98 -17.74 -22.40
CA LYS A 347 20.06 -18.53 -23.25
C LYS A 347 18.72 -17.84 -23.42
N LEU A 348 18.07 -18.07 -24.55
CA LEU A 348 16.71 -17.58 -24.81
C LEU A 348 15.70 -18.17 -23.81
N ARG A 349 14.80 -17.33 -23.31
CA ARG A 349 13.71 -17.72 -22.43
C ARG A 349 12.44 -16.96 -22.76
N LEU A 350 11.33 -17.68 -22.78
CA LEU A 350 9.97 -17.11 -22.79
C LEU A 350 9.30 -17.43 -21.47
N GLU A 351 8.71 -16.43 -20.82
CA GLU A 351 8.09 -16.56 -19.51
C GLU A 351 6.68 -15.93 -19.49
N ILE A 352 5.72 -16.64 -18.87
CA ILE A 352 4.33 -16.18 -18.76
C ILE A 352 3.82 -16.02 -17.32
N ASN A 353 4.74 -15.91 -16.35
CA ASN A 353 4.47 -15.85 -14.90
C ASN A 353 3.87 -17.16 -14.37
N GLY A 354 4.66 -17.89 -13.59
CA GLY A 354 4.31 -19.23 -13.11
C GLY A 354 4.54 -20.36 -14.12
N ALA A 355 5.02 -20.07 -15.34
CA ALA A 355 5.45 -21.04 -16.35
C ALA A 355 6.48 -20.40 -17.32
N TYR A 356 7.28 -21.23 -17.99
CA TYR A 356 8.38 -20.77 -18.85
C TYR A 356 8.89 -21.86 -19.81
N ALA A 357 9.63 -21.45 -20.85
CA ALA A 357 10.45 -22.32 -21.69
C ALA A 357 11.84 -21.70 -21.87
N VAL A 358 12.91 -22.52 -21.88
CA VAL A 358 14.31 -22.08 -22.02
C VAL A 358 14.98 -22.86 -23.14
N GLY A 359 15.64 -22.18 -24.08
CA GLY A 359 16.43 -22.79 -25.17
C GLY A 359 17.73 -23.46 -24.69
N THR A 360 18.57 -23.89 -25.62
CA THR A 360 19.88 -24.50 -25.32
C THR A 360 21.06 -23.63 -25.73
N LYS A 361 20.90 -22.77 -26.73
CA LYS A 361 22.00 -21.96 -27.28
C LYS A 361 22.28 -20.72 -26.45
N VAL A 362 23.57 -20.47 -26.23
CA VAL A 362 24.11 -19.26 -25.62
C VAL A 362 24.26 -18.23 -26.73
N VAL A 363 23.68 -17.05 -26.55
CA VAL A 363 23.61 -15.96 -27.55
C VAL A 363 24.20 -14.64 -27.03
N ASN A 364 24.80 -14.65 -25.84
CA ASN A 364 25.44 -13.49 -25.22
C ASN A 364 26.97 -13.52 -25.32
N ASP A 365 27.50 -13.99 -26.45
CA ASP A 365 28.94 -14.10 -26.73
C ASP A 365 29.53 -12.82 -27.34
N GLY A 366 28.74 -11.74 -27.40
CA GLY A 366 29.13 -10.49 -28.03
C GLY A 366 29.08 -10.49 -29.55
N GLN A 367 28.51 -11.52 -30.20
CA GLN A 367 28.26 -11.56 -31.64
C GLN A 367 26.79 -11.27 -31.98
N TRP A 368 26.54 -10.93 -33.24
CA TRP A 368 25.17 -10.76 -33.74
C TRP A 368 24.50 -12.12 -33.95
N HIS A 369 23.34 -12.30 -33.35
CA HIS A 369 22.49 -13.48 -33.52
C HIS A 369 21.08 -13.09 -33.92
N HIS A 370 20.51 -13.83 -34.87
CA HIS A 370 19.09 -13.72 -35.16
C HIS A 370 18.33 -14.65 -34.22
N VAL A 371 17.54 -14.07 -33.32
CA VAL A 371 16.81 -14.82 -32.30
C VAL A 371 15.31 -14.70 -32.53
N GLY A 372 14.57 -15.74 -32.17
CA GLY A 372 13.12 -15.67 -32.19
C GLY A 372 12.45 -16.84 -31.52
N PHE A 373 11.14 -16.75 -31.38
CA PHE A 373 10.30 -17.87 -30.97
C PHE A 373 9.01 -17.91 -31.81
N THR A 374 8.47 -19.12 -31.97
CA THR A 374 7.11 -19.33 -32.47
C THR A 374 6.28 -20.02 -31.40
N PHE A 375 4.99 -19.68 -31.34
CA PHE A 375 4.01 -20.33 -30.49
C PHE A 375 2.76 -20.62 -31.32
N SER A 376 2.37 -21.89 -31.34
CA SER A 376 1.09 -22.36 -31.89
C SER A 376 0.57 -23.50 -31.04
N GLY A 377 -0.50 -23.25 -30.28
CA GLY A 377 -1.06 -24.23 -29.34
C GLY A 377 -1.63 -23.62 -28.06
N TYR A 378 -1.52 -24.35 -26.95
CA TYR A 378 -2.21 -24.01 -25.71
C TYR A 378 -1.28 -23.58 -24.58
N ASN A 379 -0.09 -24.17 -24.45
CA ASN A 379 0.79 -23.96 -23.29
C ASN A 379 2.27 -23.85 -23.66
N MET A 380 3.14 -23.57 -22.69
CA MET A 380 4.59 -23.36 -22.90
C MET A 380 5.34 -24.50 -23.60
N TYR A 381 4.79 -25.72 -23.66
CA TYR A 381 5.38 -26.83 -24.43
C TYR A 381 5.33 -26.58 -25.95
N ASN A 382 4.41 -25.74 -26.41
CA ASN A 382 4.24 -25.39 -27.82
C ASN A 382 5.18 -24.29 -28.32
N VAL A 383 6.05 -23.77 -27.44
CA VAL A 383 7.03 -22.72 -27.80
C VAL A 383 8.25 -23.36 -28.44
N LYS A 384 8.67 -22.84 -29.60
CA LYS A 384 9.91 -23.22 -30.28
C LYS A 384 10.82 -22.01 -30.40
N PHE A 385 12.09 -22.14 -30.01
CA PHE A 385 13.08 -21.07 -30.19
C PHE A 385 13.86 -21.26 -31.48
N TYR A 386 14.38 -20.17 -32.03
CA TYR A 386 15.26 -20.17 -33.20
C TYR A 386 16.45 -19.27 -32.94
N VAL A 387 17.64 -19.76 -33.31
CA VAL A 387 18.90 -19.01 -33.30
C VAL A 387 19.55 -19.17 -34.66
N ASP A 388 19.82 -18.06 -35.35
CA ASP A 388 20.43 -17.99 -36.68
C ASP A 388 19.69 -18.85 -37.72
N GLY A 389 18.35 -18.80 -37.69
CA GLY A 389 17.45 -19.54 -38.57
C GLY A 389 17.38 -21.05 -38.29
N LYS A 390 18.02 -21.53 -37.23
CA LYS A 390 18.01 -22.95 -36.82
C LYS A 390 17.14 -23.14 -35.58
N TRP A 391 16.38 -24.24 -35.56
CA TRP A 391 15.60 -24.62 -34.38
C TRP A 391 16.53 -24.85 -33.17
N ASP A 392 16.26 -24.14 -32.07
CA ASP A 392 16.86 -24.34 -30.77
C ASP A 392 15.87 -25.06 -29.85
N TYR A 393 16.22 -26.27 -29.44
CA TYR A 393 15.38 -27.09 -28.57
C TYR A 393 15.28 -26.49 -27.17
N SER A 394 14.14 -26.71 -26.50
CA SER A 394 13.99 -26.30 -25.11
C SER A 394 14.74 -27.26 -24.18
N SER A 395 15.69 -26.73 -23.39
CA SER A 395 16.39 -27.48 -22.34
C SER A 395 15.56 -27.65 -21.07
N SER A 396 14.59 -26.76 -20.83
CA SER A 396 13.68 -26.81 -19.69
C SER A 396 12.35 -26.15 -20.04
N VAL A 397 11.25 -26.79 -19.66
CA VAL A 397 9.89 -26.26 -19.84
C VAL A 397 9.07 -26.50 -18.58
N SER A 398 8.42 -25.46 -18.10
CA SER A 398 7.37 -25.51 -17.07
C SER A 398 6.07 -25.08 -17.73
N THR A 399 5.01 -25.90 -17.61
CA THR A 399 3.80 -25.75 -18.43
C THR A 399 2.64 -25.14 -17.65
N LYS A 400 2.08 -24.06 -18.21
CA LYS A 400 0.73 -23.55 -17.96
C LYS A 400 0.16 -23.05 -19.29
N ALA A 401 -1.16 -22.97 -19.38
CA ALA A 401 -1.85 -22.36 -20.53
C ALA A 401 -1.38 -20.91 -20.72
N MET A 402 -1.13 -20.49 -21.95
CA MET A 402 -0.86 -19.09 -22.25
C MET A 402 -2.20 -18.34 -22.30
N ASN A 403 -2.30 -17.17 -21.65
CA ASN A 403 -3.50 -16.34 -21.69
C ASN A 403 -3.13 -14.86 -21.55
N THR A 404 -2.28 -14.37 -22.46
CA THR A 404 -1.70 -13.03 -22.38
C THR A 404 -2.78 -11.94 -22.35
N GLN A 405 -2.83 -11.12 -21.30
CA GLN A 405 -3.83 -10.04 -21.15
C GLN A 405 -3.26 -8.70 -21.59
N LEU A 406 -3.97 -7.96 -22.43
CA LEU A 406 -3.51 -6.64 -22.87
C LEU A 406 -3.63 -5.63 -21.71
N SER A 407 -2.54 -4.93 -21.38
CA SER A 407 -2.58 -3.85 -20.38
C SER A 407 -1.60 -2.73 -20.68
N TYR A 408 -0.30 -3.02 -20.74
CA TYR A 408 0.75 -2.05 -21.07
C TYR A 408 1.11 -2.10 -22.56
N PRO A 409 1.57 -0.97 -23.14
CA PRO A 409 2.13 -0.97 -24.48
C PRO A 409 3.31 -1.95 -24.59
N PHE A 410 3.51 -2.46 -25.80
CA PHE A 410 4.62 -3.34 -26.15
C PHE A 410 5.95 -2.63 -25.90
N GLN A 411 6.85 -3.31 -25.18
CA GLN A 411 8.15 -2.78 -24.78
C GLN A 411 9.29 -3.63 -25.35
N ILE A 412 10.36 -2.95 -25.74
CA ILE A 412 11.66 -3.52 -26.09
C ILE A 412 12.66 -3.10 -25.03
N SER A 413 13.61 -3.96 -24.66
CA SER A 413 14.59 -3.75 -23.59
C SER A 413 14.03 -3.87 -22.17
N LYS A 414 12.80 -3.43 -21.90
CA LYS A 414 12.21 -3.46 -20.54
C LYS A 414 11.18 -4.59 -20.40
N GLY A 415 11.07 -5.11 -19.18
CA GLY A 415 9.99 -5.99 -18.77
C GLY A 415 9.54 -5.75 -17.33
N PHE A 416 8.58 -6.54 -16.84
CA PHE A 416 7.89 -6.32 -15.55
C PHE A 416 8.79 -6.32 -14.29
N HIS A 417 10.03 -6.81 -14.42
CA HIS A 417 11.01 -6.88 -13.35
C HIS A 417 12.21 -5.95 -13.58
N ASN A 418 12.08 -4.95 -14.47
CA ASN A 418 13.14 -4.00 -14.82
C ASN A 418 14.46 -4.68 -15.25
N ARG A 419 14.33 -5.80 -15.99
CA ARG A 419 15.46 -6.55 -16.56
C ARG A 419 15.88 -5.95 -17.90
N TYR A 420 16.57 -4.82 -17.87
CA TYR A 420 16.93 -4.10 -19.08
C TYR A 420 17.88 -4.88 -19.98
N PHE A 421 17.64 -4.89 -21.29
CA PHE A 421 18.60 -5.40 -22.27
C PHE A 421 19.76 -4.41 -22.42
N SER A 422 20.98 -4.92 -22.33
CA SER A 422 22.19 -4.15 -22.59
C SER A 422 22.90 -4.72 -23.80
N GLY A 423 22.97 -3.94 -24.88
CA GLY A 423 23.49 -4.40 -26.16
C GLY A 423 22.79 -3.75 -27.33
N GLN A 424 22.95 -4.33 -28.51
CA GLN A 424 22.39 -3.82 -29.74
C GLN A 424 21.21 -4.70 -30.19
N MET A 425 20.17 -4.08 -30.76
CA MET A 425 18.99 -4.78 -31.26
C MET A 425 18.48 -4.17 -32.54
N ASP A 426 17.97 -5.00 -33.45
CA ASP A 426 17.47 -4.54 -34.74
C ASP A 426 16.48 -5.53 -35.36
N ASP A 427 15.78 -5.10 -36.41
CA ASP A 427 14.74 -5.84 -37.15
C ASP A 427 13.78 -6.60 -36.23
N ILE A 428 13.21 -5.91 -35.23
CA ILE A 428 12.24 -6.50 -34.32
C ILE A 428 10.93 -6.69 -35.09
N ARG A 429 10.47 -7.93 -35.22
CA ARG A 429 9.26 -8.28 -35.98
C ARG A 429 8.33 -9.12 -35.12
N VAL A 430 7.03 -8.80 -35.15
CA VAL A 430 5.95 -9.54 -34.49
C VAL A 430 4.94 -9.97 -35.55
N TRP A 431 4.59 -11.25 -35.54
CA TRP A 431 3.63 -11.85 -36.47
C TRP A 431 2.51 -12.50 -35.68
N ASP A 432 1.26 -12.34 -36.14
CA ASP A 432 0.06 -12.95 -35.55
C ASP A 432 -0.19 -14.41 -36.02
N THR A 433 0.87 -15.05 -36.51
CA THR A 433 0.90 -16.44 -36.94
C THR A 433 2.22 -17.09 -36.52
N ALA A 434 2.25 -18.42 -36.44
CA ALA A 434 3.47 -19.18 -36.20
C ALA A 434 4.20 -19.44 -37.54
N LEU A 435 5.31 -18.73 -37.77
CA LEU A 435 6.12 -18.91 -38.98
C LEU A 435 6.81 -20.27 -39.00
N SER A 436 7.06 -20.77 -40.21
CA SER A 436 7.89 -21.97 -40.40
C SER A 436 9.37 -21.64 -40.15
N GLN A 437 10.16 -22.65 -39.77
CA GLN A 437 11.61 -22.50 -39.66
C GLN A 437 12.23 -22.04 -41.00
N THR A 438 11.69 -22.53 -42.11
CA THR A 438 12.13 -22.17 -43.46
C THR A 438 11.92 -20.69 -43.75
N ASP A 439 10.76 -20.14 -43.39
CA ASP A 439 10.47 -18.71 -43.55
C ASP A 439 11.42 -17.85 -42.71
N ILE A 440 11.60 -18.20 -41.43
CA ILE A 440 12.53 -17.51 -40.53
C ILE A 440 13.95 -17.49 -41.12
N LYS A 441 14.45 -18.66 -41.57
CA LYS A 441 15.79 -18.78 -42.14
C LYS A 441 15.94 -17.97 -43.43
N HIS A 442 14.95 -18.00 -44.33
CA HIS A 442 15.05 -17.34 -45.62
C HIS A 442 14.92 -15.81 -45.56
N TRP A 443 14.26 -15.28 -44.53
CA TRP A 443 13.90 -13.85 -44.44
C TRP A 443 14.67 -13.05 -43.38
N MET A 444 15.54 -13.69 -42.58
CA MET A 444 16.31 -12.98 -41.54
C MET A 444 17.34 -11.99 -42.07
N HIS A 445 17.86 -12.19 -43.28
CA HIS A 445 18.84 -11.28 -43.92
C HIS A 445 18.22 -10.35 -44.98
N ARG A 446 16.92 -10.51 -45.27
CA ARG A 446 16.23 -9.75 -46.30
C ARG A 446 15.51 -8.55 -45.71
N LYS A 447 15.46 -7.51 -46.51
CA LYS A 447 14.60 -6.37 -46.28
C LYS A 447 13.13 -6.75 -46.49
N LEU A 448 12.26 -6.32 -45.58
CA LEU A 448 10.81 -6.47 -45.73
C LEU A 448 10.23 -5.28 -46.50
N PHE A 449 9.34 -5.54 -47.44
CA PHE A 449 8.59 -4.51 -48.16
C PHE A 449 7.10 -4.66 -47.85
N ALA A 450 6.47 -3.57 -47.37
CA ALA A 450 5.01 -3.50 -47.19
C ALA A 450 4.26 -3.09 -48.46
N SER A 451 4.96 -2.55 -49.48
CA SER A 451 4.31 -2.12 -50.72
C SER A 451 4.14 -3.26 -51.73
N HIS A 452 2.94 -3.39 -52.30
CA HIS A 452 2.62 -4.34 -53.38
C HIS A 452 3.36 -4.09 -54.71
N ILE A 453 4.28 -3.11 -54.77
CA ILE A 453 4.91 -2.60 -55.99
C ILE A 453 6.01 -3.54 -56.52
N ASN A 454 6.60 -4.39 -55.67
CA ASN A 454 7.54 -5.43 -56.10
C ASN A 454 7.09 -6.82 -55.61
N THR A 455 6.29 -7.51 -56.43
CA THR A 455 5.70 -8.82 -56.11
C THR A 455 6.72 -9.96 -55.97
N SER A 456 7.99 -9.73 -56.34
CA SER A 456 9.04 -10.76 -56.29
C SER A 456 9.79 -10.85 -54.95
N ASN A 457 9.60 -9.88 -54.04
CA ASN A 457 10.31 -9.82 -52.75
C ASN A 457 9.37 -9.49 -51.58
N VAL A 458 8.22 -10.16 -51.52
CA VAL A 458 7.23 -10.04 -50.44
C VAL A 458 7.25 -11.30 -49.58
N HIS A 459 7.29 -11.14 -48.25
CA HIS A 459 7.23 -12.26 -47.32
C HIS A 459 5.93 -13.06 -47.54
N PRO A 460 5.96 -14.41 -47.59
CA PRO A 460 4.77 -15.22 -47.89
C PRO A 460 3.64 -15.03 -46.87
N GLN A 461 3.97 -14.61 -45.65
CA GLN A 461 3.04 -14.33 -44.56
C GLN A 461 2.92 -12.81 -44.26
N ILE A 462 3.19 -11.91 -45.23
CA ILE A 462 3.21 -10.46 -44.96
C ILE A 462 1.90 -9.91 -44.38
N SER A 463 0.75 -10.52 -44.71
CA SER A 463 -0.55 -10.15 -44.17
C SER A 463 -0.71 -10.41 -42.67
N HIS A 464 0.19 -11.22 -42.11
CA HIS A 464 0.26 -11.56 -40.69
C HIS A 464 1.33 -10.76 -39.94
N LEU A 465 1.96 -9.77 -40.60
CA LEU A 465 2.93 -8.90 -39.94
C LEU A 465 2.21 -7.85 -39.11
N ASP A 466 2.30 -7.97 -37.80
CA ASP A 466 1.58 -7.11 -36.86
C ASP A 466 2.41 -5.88 -36.46
N LEU A 467 3.74 -6.03 -36.39
CA LEU A 467 4.70 -4.97 -36.10
C LEU A 467 6.06 -5.31 -36.71
N ALA A 468 6.75 -4.32 -37.29
CA ALA A 468 8.15 -4.43 -37.70
C ALA A 468 8.91 -3.11 -37.51
N TYR A 469 9.97 -3.14 -36.71
CA TYR A 469 10.91 -2.03 -36.53
C TYR A 469 12.23 -2.31 -37.23
N GLU A 470 12.38 -1.75 -38.43
CA GLU A 470 13.64 -1.71 -39.19
C GLU A 470 14.31 -0.35 -38.94
N ILE A 471 15.47 -0.34 -38.26
CA ILE A 471 16.06 0.92 -37.78
C ILE A 471 16.92 1.56 -38.88
N LYS A 472 16.40 2.63 -39.51
CA LYS A 472 16.98 3.26 -40.72
C LYS A 472 17.68 4.60 -40.50
N ASN A 473 17.51 5.19 -39.32
CA ASN A 473 18.02 6.51 -39.00
C ASN A 473 18.15 6.66 -37.47
N THR A 474 18.60 7.83 -37.03
CA THR A 474 18.78 8.15 -35.61
C THR A 474 17.65 9.03 -35.04
N ASN A 475 16.47 9.03 -35.65
CA ASN A 475 15.34 9.81 -35.14
C ASN A 475 14.78 9.18 -33.87
N ALA A 476 14.17 9.99 -33.01
CA ALA A 476 13.54 9.50 -31.79
C ALA A 476 12.34 8.57 -32.06
N LEU A 477 11.60 8.83 -33.14
CA LEU A 477 10.49 8.01 -33.64
C LEU A 477 11.03 6.79 -34.36
N ILE A 478 10.63 5.61 -33.90
CA ILE A 478 10.88 4.33 -34.54
C ILE A 478 9.60 3.95 -35.28
N GLU A 479 9.66 4.05 -36.62
CA GLU A 479 8.51 3.80 -37.48
C GLU A 479 8.22 2.29 -37.59
N ASP A 480 6.95 1.92 -37.46
CA ASP A 480 6.45 0.60 -37.81
C ASP A 480 6.26 0.50 -39.32
N ILE A 481 7.01 -0.39 -39.97
CA ILE A 481 6.89 -0.59 -41.41
C ILE A 481 5.73 -1.53 -41.80
N SER A 482 4.98 -2.05 -40.83
CA SER A 482 3.74 -2.79 -41.09
C SER A 482 2.60 -1.87 -41.56
N THR A 483 1.46 -2.44 -41.93
CA THR A 483 0.26 -1.64 -42.27
C THR A 483 -0.43 -1.03 -41.05
N ASN A 484 0.01 -1.34 -39.83
CA ASN A 484 -0.68 -0.98 -38.59
C ASN A 484 -0.19 0.32 -37.94
N SER A 485 0.95 0.87 -38.37
CA SER A 485 1.51 2.12 -37.82
C SER A 485 1.70 2.09 -36.29
N ASN A 486 2.13 0.95 -35.76
CA ASN A 486 2.41 0.73 -34.35
C ASN A 486 3.77 1.36 -33.95
N ASP A 487 3.98 2.64 -34.25
CA ASP A 487 5.25 3.34 -34.03
C ASP A 487 5.68 3.36 -32.56
N ALA A 488 6.99 3.56 -32.32
CA ALA A 488 7.59 3.53 -31.00
C ALA A 488 8.45 4.76 -30.69
N LEU A 489 8.68 5.01 -29.40
CA LEU A 489 9.58 6.06 -28.90
C LEU A 489 10.49 5.52 -27.80
N PHE A 490 11.66 6.13 -27.66
CA PHE A 490 12.50 5.94 -26.48
C PHE A 490 11.90 6.62 -25.25
N ASN A 491 11.97 5.95 -24.10
CA ASN A 491 11.49 6.51 -22.84
C ASN A 491 12.48 7.49 -22.18
N VAL A 492 13.80 7.30 -22.39
CA VAL A 492 14.85 8.16 -21.80
C VAL A 492 15.57 8.98 -22.86
N ALA A 493 16.31 8.33 -23.77
CA ALA A 493 17.09 9.02 -24.78
C ALA A 493 17.28 8.15 -26.04
N PRO A 494 17.11 8.71 -27.26
CA PRO A 494 17.42 7.99 -28.49
C PRO A 494 18.90 7.61 -28.56
N SER A 495 19.18 6.34 -28.85
CA SER A 495 20.54 5.79 -28.89
C SER A 495 20.63 4.70 -29.96
N PHE A 496 21.56 4.89 -30.89
CA PHE A 496 21.69 4.07 -32.10
C PHE A 496 23.14 3.74 -32.42
N LYS A 497 23.38 2.59 -33.06
CA LYS A 497 24.66 2.22 -33.70
C LYS A 497 24.49 2.28 -35.20
N SER A 498 25.29 3.08 -35.90
CA SER A 498 25.38 3.02 -37.37
C SER A 498 26.26 1.86 -37.80
N PHE A 499 25.91 1.17 -38.89
CA PHE A 499 26.75 0.14 -39.49
C PHE A 499 27.70 0.74 -40.53
N GLU A 500 28.99 0.43 -40.44
CA GLU A 500 29.91 0.62 -41.58
C GLU A 500 29.67 -0.45 -42.65
N GLY A 501 30.08 -0.19 -43.90
CA GLY A 501 29.83 -1.12 -45.01
C GLY A 501 30.24 -2.56 -44.71
N VAL A 502 31.42 -2.76 -44.11
CA VAL A 502 31.93 -4.10 -43.74
C VAL A 502 31.10 -4.80 -42.65
N GLU A 503 30.44 -4.02 -41.78
CA GLU A 503 29.61 -4.54 -40.67
C GLU A 503 28.19 -4.94 -41.13
N ILE A 504 27.75 -4.56 -42.33
CA ILE A 504 26.40 -4.88 -42.83
C ILE A 504 26.30 -6.38 -43.15
N PHE A 505 25.28 -7.05 -42.61
CA PHE A 505 25.00 -8.47 -42.86
C PHE A 505 23.51 -8.77 -43.06
N LYS A 506 22.64 -7.75 -43.07
CA LYS A 506 21.18 -7.89 -43.12
C LYS A 506 20.54 -6.78 -43.95
N ASN A 507 19.20 -6.80 -44.01
CA ASN A 507 18.39 -5.86 -44.78
C ASN A 507 18.80 -5.75 -46.26
N PHE A 508 19.23 -6.86 -46.85
CA PHE A 508 19.54 -6.92 -48.27
C PHE A 508 18.26 -6.91 -49.12
N GLU A 509 18.28 -6.10 -50.17
CA GLU A 509 17.26 -6.03 -51.21
C GLU A 509 17.82 -6.52 -52.55
N SER A 510 17.06 -7.35 -53.26
CA SER A 510 17.40 -7.78 -54.61
C SER A 510 17.20 -6.64 -55.61
N ASN A 511 18.17 -6.43 -56.48
CA ASN A 511 18.12 -5.47 -57.58
C ASN A 511 18.02 -6.21 -58.92
N THR A 512 17.16 -5.69 -59.81
CA THR A 512 16.97 -6.18 -61.18
C THR A 512 18.04 -5.69 -62.15
N MET A 513 18.98 -4.85 -61.68
CA MET A 513 20.07 -4.26 -62.44
C MET A 513 21.43 -4.79 -61.96
N ARG A 514 22.33 -5.04 -62.90
CA ARG A 514 23.75 -5.37 -62.67
C ARG A 514 24.63 -4.30 -63.28
N PRO A 515 25.71 -3.85 -62.61
CA PRO A 515 26.61 -2.86 -63.20
C PRO A 515 27.29 -3.40 -64.46
N ASN A 516 27.47 -2.55 -65.46
CA ASN A 516 28.31 -2.84 -66.61
C ASN A 516 29.77 -2.86 -66.14
N ILE A 517 30.46 -3.97 -66.39
CA ILE A 517 31.78 -4.25 -65.84
C ILE A 517 32.75 -4.71 -66.91
N ARG A 518 34.02 -4.35 -66.75
CA ARG A 518 35.15 -4.93 -67.49
C ARG A 518 36.07 -5.66 -66.52
N PHE A 519 36.44 -6.89 -66.85
CA PHE A 519 37.50 -7.64 -66.17
C PHE A 519 38.78 -7.54 -67.00
N MET A 520 39.92 -7.38 -66.34
CA MET A 520 41.21 -7.25 -66.97
C MET A 520 42.17 -8.32 -66.43
N GLN A 521 42.82 -9.05 -67.33
CA GLN A 521 43.88 -10.03 -67.03
C GLN A 521 45.15 -9.59 -67.74
N GLY A 522 46.28 -9.57 -67.05
CA GLY A 522 47.50 -9.06 -67.67
C GLY A 522 48.72 -9.06 -66.79
N THR A 523 49.77 -8.40 -67.29
CA THR A 523 50.98 -8.12 -66.51
C THR A 523 51.14 -6.61 -66.37
N TYR A 524 51.26 -6.14 -65.13
CA TYR A 524 51.28 -4.73 -64.79
C TYR A 524 52.50 -4.38 -63.96
N ASN A 525 53.06 -3.18 -64.18
CA ASN A 525 54.04 -2.60 -63.27
C ASN A 525 53.28 -1.70 -62.28
N LEU A 526 53.23 -2.11 -61.01
CA LEU A 526 52.47 -1.45 -59.96
C LEU A 526 53.38 -0.96 -58.84
N THR A 527 53.07 0.21 -58.29
CA THR A 527 53.57 0.64 -56.98
C THR A 527 52.45 0.54 -55.97
N ILE A 528 52.63 -0.27 -54.92
CA ILE A 528 51.67 -0.42 -53.82
C ILE A 528 52.28 0.24 -52.58
N SER A 529 51.55 1.19 -51.99
CA SER A 529 51.98 1.90 -50.78
C SER A 529 50.85 1.95 -49.76
N ALA A 530 51.20 1.90 -48.47
CA ALA A 530 50.25 2.02 -47.38
C ALA A 530 49.95 3.50 -47.11
N ASP A 531 48.66 3.87 -47.11
CA ASP A 531 48.16 5.16 -46.64
C ASP A 531 47.49 4.95 -45.28
N THR A 532 47.86 5.77 -44.29
CA THR A 532 47.35 5.63 -42.92
C THR A 532 46.40 6.80 -42.63
N LEU A 533 45.12 6.48 -42.48
CA LEU A 533 44.07 7.45 -42.22
C LEU A 533 43.55 7.30 -40.79
N LEU A 534 43.13 8.41 -40.18
CA LEU A 534 42.41 8.41 -38.90
C LEU A 534 40.92 8.53 -39.17
N ASP A 535 40.14 7.52 -38.79
CA ASP A 535 38.68 7.63 -38.79
C ASP A 535 38.17 7.97 -37.39
N THR A 536 37.57 9.15 -37.24
CA THR A 536 37.07 9.67 -35.97
C THR A 536 35.60 9.30 -35.77
N THR A 537 35.29 8.66 -34.64
CA THR A 537 33.93 8.39 -34.20
C THR A 537 33.64 9.20 -32.93
N ILE A 538 32.51 9.92 -32.89
CA ILE A 538 32.09 10.65 -31.69
C ILE A 538 31.69 9.65 -30.60
N ASN A 539 32.18 9.86 -29.38
CA ASN A 539 31.84 9.03 -28.23
C ASN A 539 30.36 9.21 -27.86
N SER A 540 29.69 8.14 -27.45
CA SER A 540 28.31 8.24 -26.97
C SER A 540 28.23 9.09 -25.70
N PRO A 541 27.19 9.94 -25.55
CA PRO A 541 27.05 10.75 -24.35
C PRO A 541 26.59 9.93 -23.14
N TYR A 542 26.99 10.38 -21.96
CA TYR A 542 26.36 10.13 -20.67
C TYR A 542 25.15 11.04 -20.52
N THR A 543 23.97 10.46 -20.29
CA THR A 543 22.78 11.20 -19.90
C THR A 543 22.79 11.41 -18.38
N VAL A 544 22.71 12.68 -17.98
CA VAL A 544 22.74 13.10 -16.57
C VAL A 544 21.41 13.77 -16.23
N ILE A 545 20.72 13.22 -15.25
CA ILE A 545 19.59 13.88 -14.58
C ILE A 545 20.14 14.56 -13.33
N GLU A 546 20.00 15.88 -13.24
CA GLU A 546 20.27 16.64 -12.01
C GLU A 546 18.96 16.95 -11.29
N ASN A 547 18.84 16.51 -10.04
CA ASN A 547 17.70 16.75 -9.16
C ASN A 547 17.96 17.95 -8.26
N THR A 548 16.95 18.81 -8.12
CA THR A 548 16.93 19.96 -7.19
C THR A 548 15.69 19.88 -6.30
N ILE A 549 15.87 20.08 -5.00
CA ILE A 549 14.79 20.10 -4.01
C ILE A 549 14.24 21.52 -3.84
N TYR A 550 12.93 21.66 -3.93
CA TYR A 550 12.19 22.88 -3.64
C TYR A 550 11.39 22.68 -2.36
N PRO A 551 11.91 23.13 -1.19
CA PRO A 551 11.29 22.88 0.09
C PRO A 551 9.97 23.66 0.24
N ARG A 552 8.97 23.03 0.86
CA ARG A 552 7.64 23.61 1.12
C ARG A 552 7.26 23.54 2.61
N PRO A 553 8.09 24.12 3.51
CA PRO A 553 7.84 24.07 4.94
C PRO A 553 6.51 24.75 5.29
N GLY A 554 5.82 24.24 6.31
CA GLY A 554 4.53 24.78 6.77
C GLY A 554 3.34 24.46 5.86
N THR A 555 3.52 23.66 4.81
CA THR A 555 2.42 23.18 3.95
C THR A 555 2.16 21.70 4.16
N THR A 556 0.98 21.22 3.77
CA THR A 556 0.68 19.78 3.68
C THR A 556 1.22 19.13 2.41
N SER A 557 1.84 19.92 1.52
CA SER A 557 2.46 19.42 0.30
C SER A 557 3.89 18.96 0.55
N SER A 558 4.25 17.82 -0.04
CA SER A 558 5.63 17.34 -0.06
C SER A 558 6.55 18.35 -0.76
N ASP A 559 7.82 18.36 -0.38
CA ASP A 559 8.85 19.08 -1.13
C ASP A 559 8.83 18.63 -2.59
N SER A 560 9.03 19.56 -3.53
CA SER A 560 9.04 19.23 -4.95
C SER A 560 10.44 18.91 -5.42
N ILE A 561 10.55 17.96 -6.33
CA ILE A 561 11.80 17.59 -6.98
C ILE A 561 11.72 18.07 -8.42
N GLY A 562 12.54 19.05 -8.79
CA GLY A 562 12.72 19.42 -10.19
C GLY A 562 13.93 18.67 -10.75
N SER A 563 13.81 18.19 -11.98
CA SER A 563 14.85 17.41 -12.65
C SER A 563 15.21 18.04 -13.99
N THR A 564 16.49 18.23 -14.26
CA THR A 564 17.01 18.69 -15.55
C THR A 564 17.83 17.61 -16.22
N LEU A 565 17.56 17.37 -17.50
CA LEU A 565 18.28 16.39 -18.33
C LEU A 565 19.40 17.08 -19.10
N SER A 566 20.60 16.51 -19.11
CA SER A 566 21.74 17.02 -19.87
C SER A 566 22.62 15.89 -20.39
N ASN A 567 23.32 16.12 -21.49
CA ASN A 567 24.25 15.15 -22.08
C ASN A 567 25.70 15.61 -21.83
N TYR A 568 26.52 14.66 -21.37
CA TYR A 568 27.95 14.82 -21.14
C TYR A 568 28.71 13.73 -21.90
N TYR A 569 30.02 13.83 -22.02
CA TYR A 569 30.84 12.85 -22.76
C TYR A 569 32.02 12.39 -21.91
N ASP A 570 32.74 11.38 -22.40
CA ASP A 570 34.01 10.99 -21.78
C ASP A 570 34.95 12.19 -21.74
N GLN A 571 35.77 12.29 -20.69
CA GLN A 571 36.67 13.42 -20.52
C GLN A 571 37.85 13.40 -21.51
N TYR A 572 38.05 12.30 -22.26
CA TYR A 572 39.18 12.15 -23.17
C TYR A 572 38.79 11.98 -24.64
N ASN A 573 39.65 12.50 -25.52
CA ASN A 573 39.78 12.09 -26.91
C ASN A 573 40.87 11.03 -27.01
N ILE A 574 40.61 9.95 -27.75
CA ILE A 574 41.49 8.77 -27.81
C ILE A 574 41.91 8.50 -29.25
N ILE A 575 43.16 8.09 -29.46
CA ILE A 575 43.64 7.56 -30.75
C ILE A 575 44.07 6.11 -30.54
N LEU A 576 43.57 5.22 -31.40
CA LEU A 576 43.88 3.79 -31.44
C LEU A 576 44.72 3.45 -32.67
N ASP A 577 45.64 2.50 -32.52
CA ASP A 577 46.36 1.87 -33.64
C ASP A 577 45.44 0.95 -34.46
N VAL A 578 46.03 0.35 -35.51
CA VAL A 578 45.32 -0.59 -36.41
C VAL A 578 44.82 -1.86 -35.72
N ASN A 579 45.39 -2.22 -34.56
CA ASN A 579 45.00 -3.38 -33.76
C ASN A 579 44.00 -3.01 -32.65
N GLY A 580 43.61 -1.74 -32.55
CA GLY A 580 42.70 -1.23 -31.51
C GLY A 580 43.38 -0.90 -30.18
N ASN A 581 44.71 -0.91 -30.10
CA ASN A 581 45.43 -0.49 -28.90
C ASN A 581 45.50 1.03 -28.82
N GLN A 582 45.30 1.59 -27.63
CA GLN A 582 45.45 3.02 -27.41
C GLN A 582 46.91 3.48 -27.59
N ILE A 583 47.11 4.45 -28.48
CA ILE A 583 48.41 5.07 -28.74
C ILE A 583 48.49 6.52 -28.27
N SER A 584 47.36 7.21 -28.13
CA SER A 584 47.32 8.57 -27.57
C SER A 584 46.01 8.85 -26.85
N GLN A 585 46.06 9.73 -25.86
CA GLN A 585 44.94 10.19 -25.07
C GLN A 585 45.14 11.67 -24.72
N ALA A 586 44.12 12.49 -24.93
CA ALA A 586 44.13 13.92 -24.62
C ALA A 586 42.83 14.33 -23.94
N LEU A 587 42.90 15.19 -22.93
CA LEU A 587 41.70 15.74 -22.29
C LEU A 587 40.85 16.55 -23.28
N SER A 588 39.53 16.51 -23.08
CA SER A 588 38.59 17.40 -23.72
C SER A 588 38.88 18.86 -23.37
N SER A 589 38.50 19.76 -24.27
CA SER A 589 38.64 21.20 -24.06
C SER A 589 37.73 21.79 -22.98
N SER A 590 36.71 21.04 -22.54
CA SER A 590 35.77 21.48 -21.50
C SER A 590 35.33 20.31 -20.63
N VAL A 591 35.85 20.23 -19.40
CA VAL A 591 35.61 19.14 -18.45
C VAL A 591 35.01 19.69 -17.15
N VAL A 592 34.04 18.97 -16.59
CA VAL A 592 33.37 19.28 -15.31
C VAL A 592 33.38 18.06 -14.39
N SER A 593 33.33 18.29 -13.08
CA SER A 593 33.12 17.24 -12.09
C SER A 593 31.65 17.15 -11.69
N LEU A 594 31.07 15.94 -11.74
CA LEU A 594 29.72 15.66 -11.25
C LEU A 594 29.82 14.76 -10.02
N GLN A 595 29.77 15.36 -8.83
CA GLN A 595 29.76 14.62 -7.57
C GLN A 595 28.32 14.37 -7.12
N ASN A 596 27.93 13.09 -7.02
CA ASN A 596 26.60 12.75 -6.54
C ASN A 596 26.51 12.97 -5.01
N LEU A 597 25.56 13.81 -4.61
CA LEU A 597 25.20 14.07 -3.22
C LEU A 597 23.83 13.47 -2.93
N VAL A 598 23.60 13.00 -1.71
CA VAL A 598 22.25 12.63 -1.27
C VAL A 598 21.55 13.90 -0.78
N LEU A 599 20.39 14.20 -1.36
CA LEU A 599 19.54 15.34 -1.02
C LEU A 599 18.38 14.86 -0.16
N ASP A 600 18.24 15.44 1.02
CA ASP A 600 17.08 15.22 1.88
C ASP A 600 15.89 16.05 1.38
N TYR A 601 14.71 15.46 1.43
CA TYR A 601 13.44 16.13 1.17
C TYR A 601 12.35 15.56 2.05
N TYR A 602 11.32 16.36 2.32
CA TYR A 602 10.23 15.98 3.20
C TYR A 602 8.98 15.63 2.41
N GLN A 603 8.50 14.41 2.63
CA GLN A 603 7.15 14.03 2.24
C GLN A 603 6.17 14.52 3.30
N ARG A 604 5.10 15.19 2.88
CA ARG A 604 4.08 15.76 3.77
C ARG A 604 2.69 15.34 3.34
N ASN A 605 1.83 15.17 4.33
CA ASN A 605 0.38 14.98 4.20
C ASN A 605 -0.30 15.69 5.38
N PRO A 606 -1.62 15.99 5.31
CA PRO A 606 -2.39 16.41 6.48
C PRO A 606 -2.13 15.53 7.70
N SER A 607 -2.01 16.15 8.87
CA SER A 607 -1.67 15.45 10.10
C SER A 607 -2.87 14.65 10.62
N ASN A 608 -2.67 13.36 10.89
CA ASN A 608 -3.67 12.54 11.54
C ASN A 608 -3.48 12.59 13.06
N VAL A 609 -4.35 13.31 13.74
CA VAL A 609 -4.34 13.44 15.20
C VAL A 609 -5.04 12.23 15.81
N GLU A 610 -4.29 11.36 16.50
CA GLU A 610 -4.89 10.26 17.25
C GLU A 610 -5.58 10.80 18.50
N ILE A 611 -6.90 10.66 18.56
CA ILE A 611 -7.72 11.13 19.70
C ILE A 611 -8.10 9.98 20.64
N MET A 612 -8.04 8.73 20.17
CA MET A 612 -8.33 7.54 20.96
C MET A 612 -7.56 6.34 20.41
N SER A 613 -7.00 5.55 21.31
CA SER A 613 -6.44 4.23 21.01
C SER A 613 -7.13 3.22 21.95
N PHE A 614 -7.82 2.25 21.36
CA PHE A 614 -8.57 1.22 22.07
C PHE A 614 -8.27 -0.14 21.43
N VAL A 615 -8.25 -1.22 22.21
CA VAL A 615 -8.12 -2.57 21.67
C VAL A 615 -9.41 -3.34 21.86
N THR A 616 -9.93 -3.96 20.81
CA THR A 616 -11.18 -4.73 20.86
C THR A 616 -11.01 -5.97 21.75
N PRO A 617 -12.07 -6.43 22.43
CA PRO A 617 -11.99 -7.65 23.24
C PRO A 617 -11.95 -8.91 22.37
N TYR A 618 -11.59 -10.06 22.96
CA TYR A 618 -11.82 -11.36 22.32
C TYR A 618 -13.31 -11.73 22.34
N GLY A 619 -13.88 -12.05 21.19
CA GLY A 619 -15.34 -12.12 21.04
C GLY A 619 -16.00 -13.48 21.26
N ILE A 620 -15.26 -14.59 21.35
CA ILE A 620 -15.87 -15.91 21.61
C ILE A 620 -16.51 -15.91 23.00
N GLY A 621 -17.81 -16.21 23.07
CA GLY A 621 -18.58 -16.25 24.31
C GLY A 621 -18.82 -14.89 24.97
N LEU A 622 -18.33 -13.80 24.37
CA LEU A 622 -18.52 -12.45 24.89
C LEU A 622 -19.91 -11.92 24.50
N ASP A 623 -20.62 -11.39 25.48
CA ASP A 623 -21.89 -10.70 25.30
C ASP A 623 -21.79 -9.26 25.82
N LEU A 624 -21.96 -8.29 24.92
CA LEU A 624 -21.97 -6.87 25.25
C LEU A 624 -23.40 -6.31 25.38
N GLY A 625 -24.43 -7.11 25.12
CA GLY A 625 -25.83 -6.70 25.12
C GLY A 625 -26.23 -5.88 23.88
N VAL A 626 -27.55 -5.65 23.74
CA VAL A 626 -28.14 -4.93 22.60
C VAL A 626 -27.72 -3.46 22.51
N ASP A 627 -27.54 -2.83 23.67
CA ASP A 627 -27.13 -1.43 23.81
C ASP A 627 -25.60 -1.27 23.77
N GLY A 628 -24.86 -2.38 23.85
CA GLY A 628 -23.40 -2.39 23.91
C GLY A 628 -22.85 -1.90 25.25
N LYS A 629 -21.55 -1.60 25.24
CA LYS A 629 -20.81 -0.98 26.35
C LYS A 629 -20.23 0.34 25.89
N ALA A 630 -20.19 1.33 26.78
CA ALA A 630 -19.69 2.66 26.50
C ALA A 630 -18.66 3.12 27.53
N TRP A 631 -17.66 3.84 27.05
CA TRP A 631 -16.64 4.53 27.82
C TRP A 631 -16.68 6.02 27.50
N TYR A 632 -16.29 6.84 28.46
CA TYR A 632 -16.36 8.29 28.34
C TYR A 632 -14.98 8.88 28.59
N PHE A 633 -14.46 9.63 27.61
CA PHE A 633 -13.12 10.19 27.67
C PHE A 633 -13.16 11.71 27.52
N ASP A 634 -12.44 12.42 28.39
CA ASP A 634 -12.22 13.85 28.22
C ASP A 634 -11.25 14.10 27.06
N VAL A 635 -11.77 14.69 25.99
CA VAL A 635 -11.06 15.03 24.75
C VAL A 635 -11.00 16.55 24.54
N THR A 636 -11.13 17.34 25.61
CA THR A 636 -11.11 18.81 25.57
C THR A 636 -9.83 19.37 24.97
N ASP A 637 -8.70 18.70 25.19
CA ASP A 637 -7.39 19.08 24.65
C ASP A 637 -7.36 19.18 23.12
N TYR A 638 -8.26 18.46 22.44
CA TYR A 638 -8.38 18.44 21.00
C TYR A 638 -9.31 19.53 20.44
N LEU A 639 -9.86 20.42 21.28
CA LEU A 639 -10.72 21.53 20.85
C LEU A 639 -10.20 22.29 19.61
N PRO A 640 -8.91 22.66 19.49
CA PRO A 640 -8.39 23.35 18.30
C PRO A 640 -8.52 22.55 16.99
N VAL A 641 -8.61 21.21 17.08
CA VAL A 641 -8.77 20.33 15.91
C VAL A 641 -10.20 19.82 15.74
N LEU A 642 -11.03 19.85 16.78
CA LEU A 642 -12.46 19.50 16.79
C LEU A 642 -13.35 20.70 16.43
N GLN A 643 -13.09 21.35 15.29
CA GLN A 643 -13.86 22.50 14.80
C GLN A 643 -14.08 22.44 13.29
N GLY A 644 -15.30 22.73 12.83
CA GLY A 644 -15.65 22.67 11.40
C GLY A 644 -15.65 21.25 10.83
N ASN A 645 -15.63 21.16 9.51
CA ASN A 645 -15.60 19.86 8.83
C ASN A 645 -14.23 19.21 9.02
N ARG A 646 -14.23 18.01 9.57
CA ARG A 646 -13.03 17.22 9.85
C ARG A 646 -13.27 15.77 9.48
N ARG A 647 -12.25 15.11 8.92
CA ARG A 647 -12.31 13.69 8.65
C ARG A 647 -12.07 12.93 9.94
N LEU A 648 -13.02 12.10 10.35
CA LEU A 648 -12.91 11.14 11.44
C LEU A 648 -12.69 9.76 10.83
N SER A 649 -11.63 9.07 11.25
CA SER A 649 -11.32 7.73 10.77
C SER A 649 -10.89 6.79 11.89
N MET A 650 -11.13 5.50 11.72
CA MET A 650 -10.65 4.44 12.61
C MET A 650 -9.85 3.43 11.79
N THR A 651 -8.65 3.09 12.27
CA THR A 651 -7.72 2.19 11.56
C THR A 651 -7.04 1.20 12.52
N ARG A 652 -6.08 0.41 11.99
CA ARG A 652 -5.25 -0.61 12.67
C ARG A 652 -5.90 -1.99 12.86
N GLY A 653 -6.92 -2.30 12.06
CA GLY A 653 -7.44 -3.66 11.87
C GLY A 653 -8.75 -3.93 12.60
N GLY A 654 -8.98 -3.26 13.73
CA GLY A 654 -10.19 -3.49 14.55
C GLY A 654 -11.44 -2.78 14.05
N GLN A 655 -11.32 -1.90 13.04
CA GLN A 655 -12.42 -1.04 12.58
C GLN A 655 -13.71 -1.79 12.17
N TRP A 656 -13.62 -3.09 11.85
CA TRP A 656 -14.75 -3.95 11.43
C TRP A 656 -15.03 -5.13 12.36
N GLN A 657 -14.41 -5.17 13.53
CA GLN A 657 -14.61 -6.28 14.45
C GLN A 657 -15.92 -6.14 15.21
N GLU A 658 -16.17 -4.98 15.79
CA GLU A 658 -17.39 -4.64 16.50
C GLU A 658 -18.15 -3.51 15.79
N GLU A 659 -19.43 -3.39 16.10
CA GLU A 659 -20.22 -2.22 15.74
C GLU A 659 -19.87 -1.09 16.70
N MET A 660 -19.53 0.08 16.17
CA MET A 660 -19.02 1.23 16.94
C MET A 660 -20.02 2.38 16.91
N ASP A 661 -20.26 3.02 18.04
CA ASP A 661 -21.04 4.26 18.17
C ASP A 661 -20.19 5.29 18.92
N ILE A 662 -19.82 6.37 18.22
CA ILE A 662 -18.94 7.41 18.76
C ILE A 662 -19.67 8.74 18.69
N GLN A 663 -19.77 9.42 19.85
CA GLN A 663 -20.34 10.76 19.98
C GLN A 663 -19.37 11.69 20.67
N PHE A 664 -19.44 12.98 20.33
CA PHE A 664 -18.74 14.06 21.01
C PHE A 664 -19.74 14.98 21.67
N LEU A 665 -19.63 15.13 22.99
CA LEU A 665 -20.51 15.92 23.84
C LEU A 665 -19.79 17.22 24.19
N PHE A 666 -20.12 18.29 23.50
CA PHE A 666 -19.55 19.63 23.73
C PHE A 666 -20.36 20.34 24.81
N ILE A 667 -19.78 20.47 26.01
CA ILE A 667 -20.45 21.08 27.16
C ILE A 667 -20.11 22.57 27.17
N VAL A 668 -21.12 23.41 26.96
CA VAL A 668 -20.99 24.87 26.85
C VAL A 668 -20.61 25.46 28.19
N GLY A 669 -19.56 26.28 28.22
CA GLY A 669 -19.06 26.88 29.46
C GLY A 669 -17.63 27.40 29.38
N THR A 670 -17.06 27.68 30.55
CA THR A 670 -15.67 28.17 30.67
C THR A 670 -14.77 27.03 31.13
N PRO A 671 -13.71 26.67 30.38
CA PRO A 671 -12.78 25.61 30.77
C PRO A 671 -11.85 26.09 31.89
N PRO A 672 -11.18 25.19 32.64
CA PRO A 672 -10.20 25.58 33.65
C PRO A 672 -9.07 26.47 33.10
N ALA A 673 -8.63 26.21 31.87
CA ALA A 673 -7.77 27.08 31.08
C ALA A 673 -8.10 26.89 29.59
N ASP A 674 -7.99 27.96 28.80
CA ASP A 674 -8.23 27.87 27.35
C ASP A 674 -7.12 27.08 26.66
N VAL A 675 -7.47 26.09 25.84
CA VAL A 675 -6.52 25.45 24.93
C VAL A 675 -6.14 26.46 23.85
N LYS A 676 -4.90 26.94 23.85
CA LYS A 676 -4.38 27.90 22.85
C LYS A 676 -3.89 27.17 21.61
N ARG A 677 -3.20 26.05 21.82
CA ARG A 677 -2.64 25.26 20.72
C ARG A 677 -2.59 23.78 21.06
N PHE A 678 -2.86 22.97 20.05
CA PHE A 678 -2.66 21.53 20.04
C PHE A 678 -1.67 21.18 18.92
N GLN A 679 -0.69 20.31 19.21
CA GLN A 679 0.30 19.87 18.23
C GLN A 679 0.60 18.38 18.38
N GLN A 680 0.27 17.59 17.34
CA GLN A 680 0.86 16.26 17.16
C GLN A 680 2.36 16.43 16.86
N ILE A 681 3.24 15.86 17.71
CA ILE A 681 4.69 16.11 17.60
C ILE A 681 5.29 15.28 16.47
N TRP A 682 5.00 13.98 16.43
CA TRP A 682 5.38 13.07 15.34
C TRP A 682 4.15 12.33 14.80
N LYS A 683 4.24 11.87 13.55
CA LYS A 683 3.23 11.01 12.94
C LYS A 683 3.05 9.74 13.78
N VAL A 684 1.81 9.39 14.06
CA VAL A 684 1.47 8.15 14.78
C VAL A 684 1.68 6.94 13.86
N ASP A 685 2.65 6.11 14.19
CA ASP A 685 2.89 4.88 13.44
C ASP A 685 3.56 3.76 14.24
N SER A 686 3.46 2.53 13.74
CA SER A 686 4.13 1.36 14.30
C SER A 686 5.57 1.29 13.80
N ARG A 687 6.54 1.36 14.72
CA ARG A 687 7.98 1.34 14.38
C ARG A 687 8.73 0.32 15.21
N ASN A 688 9.69 -0.38 14.59
CA ASN A 688 10.59 -1.28 15.32
C ASN A 688 11.53 -0.48 16.22
N TYR A 689 11.93 -1.08 17.33
CA TYR A 689 12.75 -0.39 18.34
C TYR A 689 14.09 0.13 17.81
N THR A 690 14.73 -0.57 16.84
CA THR A 690 16.02 -0.12 16.27
C THR A 690 15.90 1.19 15.50
N ASP A 691 14.79 1.39 14.77
CA ASP A 691 14.54 2.63 14.06
C ASP A 691 14.15 3.78 14.99
N ILE A 692 13.53 3.47 16.14
CA ILE A 692 13.26 4.44 17.21
C ILE A 692 14.60 4.91 17.81
N ILE A 693 15.47 3.98 18.22
CA ILE A 693 16.80 4.29 18.78
C ILE A 693 17.66 5.08 17.78
N ALA A 694 17.57 4.75 16.49
CA ALA A 694 18.31 5.43 15.43
C ALA A 694 17.69 6.77 14.99
N ASN A 695 16.64 7.26 15.66
CA ASN A 695 15.96 8.53 15.34
C ASN A 695 15.44 8.65 13.90
N LYS A 696 15.15 7.54 13.22
CA LYS A 696 14.67 7.58 11.82
C LYS A 696 13.26 8.14 11.69
N TYR A 697 12.42 7.96 12.72
CA TYR A 697 11.02 8.39 12.73
C TYR A 697 10.67 9.37 13.84
N PHE A 698 11.35 9.27 14.99
CA PHE A 698 11.14 10.10 16.17
C PHE A 698 12.32 11.03 16.46
N ALA A 699 12.98 11.54 15.41
CA ALA A 699 14.08 12.50 15.56
C ALA A 699 13.66 13.67 16.48
N PRO A 700 14.58 14.20 17.32
CA PRO A 700 14.30 15.35 18.18
C PRO A 700 13.67 16.51 17.40
N ARG A 701 12.56 17.07 17.92
CA ARG A 701 11.82 18.15 17.26
C ARG A 701 11.82 19.40 18.12
N SER A 702 12.27 20.51 17.54
CA SER A 702 12.01 21.84 18.09
C SER A 702 10.59 22.26 17.69
N VAL A 703 9.70 22.34 18.68
CA VAL A 703 8.28 22.66 18.50
C VAL A 703 8.06 24.12 18.86
N PRO A 704 7.53 24.96 17.96
CA PRO A 704 7.28 26.37 18.26
C PRO A 704 6.15 26.50 19.29
N ILE A 705 6.24 27.52 20.15
CA ILE A 705 5.30 27.80 21.23
C ILE A 705 4.39 28.98 20.86
N ASP A 706 3.11 28.86 21.22
CA ASP A 706 2.18 29.98 21.13
C ASP A 706 2.49 31.00 22.24
N THR A 707 2.76 32.26 21.86
CA THR A 707 3.15 33.33 22.79
C THR A 707 2.04 33.70 23.80
N SER A 708 0.79 33.30 23.56
CA SER A 708 -0.34 33.46 24.48
C SER A 708 -0.49 32.31 25.48
N ALA A 709 0.25 31.21 25.30
CA ALA A 709 0.22 30.07 26.21
C ALA A 709 1.16 30.25 27.42
N ARG A 710 0.80 29.63 28.55
CA ARG A 710 1.54 29.70 29.82
C ARG A 710 1.70 28.35 30.50
N ILE A 711 0.86 27.38 30.15
CA ILE A 711 0.86 26.04 30.72
C ILE A 711 1.03 25.04 29.58
N PHE A 712 1.90 24.07 29.77
CA PHE A 712 2.35 23.17 28.72
C PHE A 712 2.41 21.74 29.23
N LYS A 713 1.81 20.81 28.47
CA LYS A 713 1.93 19.38 28.79
C LYS A 713 2.19 18.54 27.54
N VAL A 714 2.95 17.46 27.73
CA VAL A 714 3.10 16.40 26.73
C VAL A 714 2.21 15.23 27.11
N ARG A 715 1.29 14.84 26.22
CA ARG A 715 0.51 13.61 26.31
C ARG A 715 1.19 12.51 25.51
N SER A 716 1.33 11.32 26.10
CA SER A 716 2.03 10.19 25.49
C SER A 716 1.22 8.89 25.64
N ALA A 717 0.79 8.34 24.51
CA ALA A 717 0.16 7.03 24.39
C ALA A 717 1.12 6.08 23.64
N ILE A 718 1.41 4.92 24.24
CA ILE A 718 2.38 3.96 23.70
C ILE A 718 1.80 2.57 23.84
N THR A 719 1.73 1.82 22.73
CA THR A 719 1.37 0.40 22.73
C THR A 719 2.49 -0.43 22.11
N GLY A 720 2.87 -1.52 22.77
CA GLY A 720 3.86 -2.48 22.28
C GLY A 720 3.21 -3.64 21.52
N HIS A 721 3.89 -4.09 20.47
CA HIS A 721 3.43 -5.09 19.50
C HIS A 721 4.58 -6.01 19.09
N GLY A 722 4.23 -7.19 18.57
CA GLY A 722 5.18 -8.26 18.30
C GLY A 722 5.51 -9.05 19.56
N GLN A 723 6.08 -10.25 19.41
CA GLN A 723 6.20 -11.19 20.53
C GLN A 723 6.89 -10.59 21.76
N GLN A 724 7.98 -9.84 21.58
CA GLN A 724 8.70 -9.22 22.70
C GLN A 724 8.19 -7.82 23.01
N GLY A 725 7.69 -7.08 22.03
CA GLY A 725 7.17 -5.73 22.24
C GLY A 725 5.85 -5.72 23.01
N GLU A 726 5.00 -6.72 22.80
CA GLU A 726 3.70 -6.87 23.46
C GLU A 726 3.83 -7.40 24.90
N PHE A 727 4.61 -8.48 25.09
CA PHE A 727 4.62 -9.26 26.33
C PHE A 727 5.85 -9.00 27.23
N ILE A 728 6.69 -8.01 26.92
CA ILE A 728 7.81 -7.63 27.79
C ILE A 728 7.84 -6.12 27.98
N ALA A 729 7.70 -5.68 29.23
CA ALA A 729 7.80 -4.27 29.60
C ALA A 729 9.14 -3.66 29.14
N ARG A 730 9.07 -2.45 28.55
CA ARG A 730 10.24 -1.64 28.18
C ARG A 730 10.15 -0.24 28.78
N ASN A 731 11.31 0.35 29.02
CA ASN A 731 11.43 1.73 29.45
C ASN A 731 11.52 2.66 28.24
N HIS A 732 10.57 3.59 28.18
CA HIS A 732 10.50 4.67 27.21
C HIS A 732 10.80 6.00 27.92
N TYR A 733 11.23 6.99 27.15
CA TYR A 733 11.48 8.32 27.69
C TYR A 733 10.93 9.45 26.82
N ILE A 734 10.60 10.56 27.48
CA ILE A 734 10.43 11.88 26.88
C ILE A 734 11.50 12.79 27.48
N ASP A 735 12.36 13.35 26.64
CA ASP A 735 13.41 14.30 27.04
C ASP A 735 13.05 15.71 26.55
N ILE A 736 13.17 16.68 27.46
CA ILE A 736 12.88 18.09 27.23
C ILE A 736 14.19 18.88 27.27
N ASN A 737 14.45 19.62 26.20
CA ASN A 737 15.62 20.49 26.03
C ASN A 737 16.97 19.79 26.28
N ASN A 738 17.13 18.59 25.72
CA ASN A 738 18.39 17.83 25.71
C ASN A 738 18.96 17.60 27.13
N GLY A 739 18.15 17.01 28.00
CA GLY A 739 18.52 16.61 29.35
C GLY A 739 18.06 17.57 30.46
N ALA A 740 17.37 18.68 30.16
CA ALA A 740 16.84 19.57 31.20
C ALA A 740 15.79 18.85 32.07
N LYS A 741 15.00 17.96 31.46
CA LYS A 741 14.12 17.03 32.16
C LYS A 741 13.86 15.77 31.33
N ILE A 742 14.11 14.61 31.92
CA ILE A 742 13.80 13.30 31.33
C ILE A 742 12.69 12.63 32.13
N TYR A 743 11.58 12.32 31.47
CA TYR A 743 10.49 11.51 32.00
C TYR A 743 10.64 10.07 31.54
N ASN A 744 10.86 9.14 32.45
CA ASN A 744 10.97 7.71 32.16
C ASN A 744 9.67 6.99 32.51
N ARG A 745 9.22 6.07 31.65
CA ARG A 745 8.03 5.25 31.86
C ARG A 745 8.26 3.80 31.42
N ALA A 746 8.06 2.86 32.34
CA ALA A 746 7.88 1.45 31.98
C ALA A 746 6.48 1.29 31.38
N VAL A 747 6.39 0.96 30.09
CA VAL A 747 5.10 0.78 29.43
C VAL A 747 4.59 -0.64 29.71
N TRP A 748 3.63 -0.75 30.64
CA TRP A 748 3.04 -2.01 31.08
C TRP A 748 1.65 -1.79 31.67
N LYS A 749 0.68 -2.66 31.33
CA LYS A 749 -0.71 -2.56 31.75
C LYS A 749 -1.23 -3.92 32.22
N THR A 750 -1.90 -3.93 33.38
CA THR A 750 -2.49 -5.14 33.95
C THR A 750 -3.89 -5.43 33.41
N CYS A 751 -4.12 -6.64 32.91
CA CYS A 751 -5.33 -6.97 32.12
C CYS A 751 -6.34 -7.87 32.84
N SER A 752 -5.90 -8.65 33.83
CA SER A 752 -6.71 -9.65 34.55
C SER A 752 -7.90 -9.11 35.34
N LYS A 753 -8.02 -7.79 35.51
CA LYS A 753 -9.17 -7.12 36.15
C LYS A 753 -10.07 -6.38 35.16
N ASN A 754 -10.04 -6.76 33.89
CA ASN A 754 -10.86 -6.11 32.87
C ASN A 754 -12.36 -6.15 33.18
N PRO A 755 -13.08 -5.01 33.22
CA PRO A 755 -14.53 -5.02 33.40
C PRO A 755 -15.29 -5.66 32.23
N VAL A 756 -14.70 -5.77 31.05
CA VAL A 756 -15.22 -6.59 29.95
C VAL A 756 -14.71 -8.02 30.11
N TYR A 757 -15.54 -8.89 30.67
CA TYR A 757 -15.24 -10.30 30.90
C TYR A 757 -16.53 -11.14 30.96
N PRO A 758 -16.44 -12.47 30.77
CA PRO A 758 -15.29 -13.23 30.27
C PRO A 758 -14.99 -12.89 28.80
N GLN A 759 -13.80 -13.24 28.30
CA GLN A 759 -13.48 -13.13 26.88
C GLN A 759 -12.86 -14.46 26.40
N GLY A 760 -13.23 -14.95 25.21
CA GLY A 760 -12.81 -16.27 24.73
C GLY A 760 -11.38 -16.37 24.16
N GLY A 761 -10.43 -15.64 24.74
CA GLY A 761 -9.02 -15.58 24.31
C GLY A 761 -8.10 -15.18 25.45
N THR A 762 -6.84 -14.82 25.16
CA THR A 762 -5.80 -14.61 26.19
C THR A 762 -5.86 -13.24 26.90
N TRP A 763 -7.07 -12.81 27.26
CA TRP A 763 -7.37 -11.45 27.72
C TRP A 763 -6.74 -11.09 29.07
N ILE A 764 -6.41 -12.09 29.89
CA ILE A 764 -5.85 -11.88 31.24
C ILE A 764 -4.38 -11.48 31.25
N TYR A 765 -3.63 -11.74 30.17
CA TYR A 765 -2.19 -11.50 30.15
C TYR A 765 -1.87 -10.01 30.03
N ASP A 766 -1.00 -9.54 30.91
CA ASP A 766 -0.51 -8.17 30.93
C ASP A 766 0.30 -7.86 29.67
N ARG A 767 0.17 -6.63 29.17
CA ARG A 767 0.73 -6.19 27.90
C ARG A 767 1.29 -4.78 27.99
N ALA A 768 2.16 -4.43 27.05
CA ALA A 768 2.81 -3.14 27.00
C ALA A 768 1.83 -2.01 26.61
N GLY A 769 1.11 -1.46 27.61
CA GLY A 769 0.35 -0.21 27.51
C GLY A 769 -1.11 -0.35 27.05
N TRP A 770 -1.60 -1.57 26.84
CA TRP A 770 -2.98 -1.85 26.39
C TRP A 770 -3.47 -3.19 26.92
N CYS A 771 -4.78 -3.44 26.86
CA CYS A 771 -5.41 -4.73 27.15
C CYS A 771 -6.58 -4.98 26.18
N PRO A 772 -6.86 -6.23 25.78
CA PRO A 772 -8.04 -6.56 24.97
C PRO A 772 -9.33 -6.10 25.64
N GLY A 773 -10.11 -5.24 25.01
CA GLY A 773 -11.33 -4.64 25.57
C GLY A 773 -11.11 -3.39 26.43
N MET A 774 -9.96 -2.71 26.31
CA MET A 774 -9.66 -1.47 27.04
C MET A 774 -9.04 -0.38 26.16
N ALA A 775 -9.15 0.87 26.64
CA ALA A 775 -8.35 1.98 26.13
C ALA A 775 -6.86 1.85 26.50
N THR A 776 -6.01 2.37 25.64
CA THR A 776 -4.56 2.50 25.84
C THR A 776 -4.23 3.45 26.99
N ASP A 777 -3.16 3.18 27.74
CA ASP A 777 -2.70 4.07 28.80
C ASP A 777 -2.04 5.35 28.26
N VAL A 778 -2.57 6.48 28.72
CA VAL A 778 -2.05 7.82 28.42
C VAL A 778 -1.30 8.37 29.64
N ALA A 779 -0.05 8.78 29.46
CA ALA A 779 0.67 9.57 30.45
C ALA A 779 0.65 11.04 30.06
N GLU A 780 0.55 11.92 31.07
CA GLU A 780 0.67 13.36 30.91
C GLU A 780 1.88 13.87 31.68
N TYR A 781 2.71 14.67 31.03
CA TYR A 781 3.90 15.28 31.61
C TYR A 781 3.76 16.79 31.57
N ASP A 782 3.67 17.45 32.73
CA ASP A 782 3.76 18.90 32.82
C ASP A 782 5.18 19.35 32.48
N ILE A 783 5.33 20.22 31.49
CA ILE A 783 6.62 20.75 31.06
C ILE A 783 6.70 22.27 31.23
N SER A 784 5.75 22.89 31.93
CA SER A 784 5.59 24.34 31.96
C SER A 784 6.84 25.08 32.45
N ASN A 785 7.53 24.53 33.45
CA ASN A 785 8.77 25.09 34.00
C ASN A 785 10.00 24.99 33.06
N PHE A 786 9.88 24.28 31.94
CA PHE A 786 10.98 24.07 30.98
C PHE A 786 10.75 24.81 29.65
N VAL A 787 9.65 25.58 29.54
CA VAL A 787 9.33 26.38 28.36
C VAL A 787 9.59 27.85 28.68
N SER A 788 10.70 28.40 28.20
CA SER A 788 11.12 29.78 28.47
C SER A 788 11.34 30.65 27.22
N GLY A 789 11.13 30.11 26.02
CA GLY A 789 11.33 30.82 24.75
C GLY A 789 10.27 30.46 23.72
N ASP A 790 10.50 30.86 22.46
CA ASP A 790 9.53 30.71 21.36
C ASP A 790 9.43 29.27 20.82
N SER A 791 10.20 28.33 21.37
CA SER A 791 10.16 26.91 21.04
C SER A 791 10.62 26.04 22.21
N VAL A 792 10.27 24.75 22.14
CA VAL A 792 10.75 23.70 23.06
C VAL A 792 11.28 22.51 22.27
N LEU A 793 12.44 21.99 22.65
CA LEU A 793 12.99 20.78 22.04
C LEU A 793 12.45 19.56 22.78
N ILE A 794 11.82 18.64 22.05
CA ILE A 794 11.25 17.41 22.60
C ILE A 794 11.83 16.22 21.85
N GLU A 795 12.31 15.23 22.60
CA GLU A 795 12.77 13.94 22.11
C GLU A 795 11.96 12.80 22.74
N TYR A 796 11.72 11.75 21.96
CA TYR A 796 11.13 10.50 22.42
C TYR A 796 12.04 9.32 22.04
N GLY A 797 12.22 8.37 22.95
CA GLY A 797 12.94 7.14 22.64
C GLY A 797 12.59 5.96 23.52
N VAL A 798 13.20 4.82 23.20
CA VAL A 798 13.19 3.59 24.00
C VAL A 798 14.63 3.25 24.33
N SER A 799 14.95 3.04 25.62
CA SER A 799 16.37 2.92 26.02
C SER A 799 17.00 1.64 25.48
N THR A 800 16.30 0.51 25.59
CA THR A 800 16.74 -0.80 25.10
C THR A 800 15.53 -1.69 24.82
N ALA A 801 15.60 -2.53 23.80
CA ALA A 801 14.63 -3.61 23.55
C ALA A 801 15.31 -4.74 22.76
N SER A 802 14.56 -5.81 22.44
CA SER A 802 15.08 -7.02 21.78
C SER A 802 14.00 -7.73 20.97
N GLY A 803 14.40 -8.59 20.02
CA GLY A 803 13.46 -9.42 19.25
C GLY A 803 12.50 -8.59 18.39
N ASP A 804 11.30 -9.13 18.15
CA ASP A 804 10.20 -8.41 17.51
C ASP A 804 9.54 -7.47 18.53
N SER A 805 10.19 -6.31 18.75
CA SER A 805 9.67 -5.20 19.53
C SER A 805 9.30 -4.05 18.61
N ARG A 806 8.00 -3.79 18.46
CA ARG A 806 7.44 -2.68 17.69
C ARG A 806 6.51 -1.85 18.57
N TYR A 807 6.48 -0.53 18.37
CA TYR A 807 5.67 0.37 19.18
C TYR A 807 4.83 1.30 18.30
N ILE A 808 3.55 1.43 18.61
CA ILE A 808 2.71 2.52 18.11
C ILE A 808 2.78 3.64 19.15
N VAL A 809 3.19 4.82 18.71
CA VAL A 809 3.49 5.95 19.60
C VAL A 809 2.73 7.18 19.14
N SER A 810 2.02 7.80 20.07
CA SER A 810 1.41 9.12 19.89
C SER A 810 1.87 10.05 21.00
N ASN A 811 2.64 11.07 20.60
CA ASN A 811 3.12 12.12 21.48
C ASN A 811 2.59 13.48 21.01
N GLN A 812 1.94 14.19 21.91
CA GLN A 812 1.17 15.40 21.62
C GLN A 812 1.53 16.50 22.60
N LEU A 813 1.76 17.72 22.12
CA LEU A 813 1.94 18.90 22.94
C LEU A 813 0.63 19.68 23.01
N VAL A 814 0.16 19.95 24.23
CA VAL A 814 -1.01 20.80 24.49
C VAL A 814 -0.55 22.03 25.24
N SER A 815 -0.97 23.20 24.76
CA SER A 815 -0.60 24.50 25.31
C SER A 815 -1.86 25.25 25.73
N TYR A 816 -1.92 25.69 26.99
CA TYR A 816 -3.05 26.41 27.56
C TYR A 816 -2.68 27.84 27.93
N GLY A 817 -3.68 28.70 28.00
CA GLY A 817 -3.57 30.05 28.56
C GLY A 817 -3.43 30.05 30.08
N ASN A 818 -3.63 31.21 30.69
CA ASN A 818 -3.74 31.31 32.15
C ASN A 818 -4.96 30.52 32.68
N PRO A 819 -4.92 30.07 33.95
CA PRO A 819 -6.11 29.57 34.62
C PRO A 819 -7.23 30.62 34.59
N ASN A 820 -8.44 30.19 34.26
CA ASN A 820 -9.63 31.05 34.21
C ASN A 820 -10.20 31.32 35.61
N PHE A 821 -9.81 30.53 36.61
CA PHE A 821 -10.28 30.63 37.98
C PHE A 821 -9.11 30.68 38.97
N THR A 822 -9.39 31.22 40.16
CA THR A 822 -8.44 31.34 41.28
C THR A 822 -8.68 30.32 42.38
N SER A 823 -9.93 30.06 42.77
CA SER A 823 -10.31 29.08 43.79
C SER A 823 -11.53 28.33 43.30
N ASP A 824 -11.29 27.22 42.61
CA ASP A 824 -12.31 26.45 41.88
C ASP A 824 -11.95 24.96 41.91
N ALA A 825 -12.94 24.10 42.03
CA ALA A 825 -12.74 22.66 41.96
C ALA A 825 -13.90 21.98 41.25
N ARG A 826 -13.63 20.90 40.53
CA ARG A 826 -14.65 20.13 39.83
C ARG A 826 -14.65 18.65 40.20
N ILE A 827 -15.80 18.01 40.00
CA ILE A 827 -15.92 16.55 40.05
C ILE A 827 -15.71 16.01 38.63
N ILE A 828 -14.72 15.15 38.45
CA ILE A 828 -14.36 14.59 37.14
C ILE A 828 -14.81 13.14 36.95
N GLU A 829 -15.16 12.44 38.03
CA GLU A 829 -15.49 11.00 37.97
C GLU A 829 -16.30 10.57 39.20
N ILE A 830 -17.30 9.71 38.98
CA ILE A 830 -18.00 8.95 40.04
C ILE A 830 -17.78 7.47 39.72
N SER A 831 -16.80 6.85 40.39
CA SER A 831 -16.47 5.43 40.16
C SER A 831 -17.31 4.48 41.00
N ARG A 832 -18.00 5.00 42.03
CA ARG A 832 -18.99 4.26 42.82
C ARG A 832 -19.98 5.20 43.52
N PRO A 833 -21.29 4.96 43.46
CA PRO A 833 -21.96 3.95 42.64
C PRO A 833 -22.13 4.43 41.18
N THR A 834 -21.97 3.54 40.20
CA THR A 834 -22.18 3.84 38.77
C THR A 834 -22.43 2.59 37.94
N ASN A 835 -23.14 2.73 36.82
CA ASN A 835 -23.30 1.71 35.77
C ASN A 835 -22.25 1.85 34.65
N ASP A 836 -21.31 2.79 34.76
CA ASP A 836 -20.26 2.96 33.76
C ASP A 836 -19.39 1.71 33.65
N THR A 837 -19.13 1.30 32.40
CA THR A 837 -18.48 0.02 32.09
C THR A 837 -17.12 -0.10 32.77
N GLU A 838 -16.33 0.97 32.79
CA GLU A 838 -14.98 0.99 33.36
C GLU A 838 -14.93 0.57 34.85
N PHE A 839 -16.00 0.82 35.60
CA PHE A 839 -16.07 0.54 37.03
C PHE A 839 -16.92 -0.69 37.39
N GLY A 840 -17.34 -1.47 36.38
CA GLY A 840 -18.22 -2.62 36.56
C GLY A 840 -17.67 -3.74 37.46
N ARG A 841 -16.35 -3.82 37.68
CA ARG A 841 -15.76 -4.79 38.64
C ARG A 841 -16.05 -4.46 40.10
N ARG A 842 -16.53 -3.24 40.40
CA ARG A 842 -16.79 -2.74 41.76
C ARG A 842 -18.22 -2.23 41.95
N ASN A 843 -19.08 -2.48 40.95
CA ASN A 843 -20.48 -2.08 40.90
C ASN A 843 -21.33 -3.26 40.37
N PRO A 844 -22.62 -3.36 40.72
CA PRO A 844 -23.37 -2.51 41.66
C PRO A 844 -22.83 -2.64 43.09
N SER A 845 -23.06 -1.62 43.92
CA SER A 845 -22.51 -1.56 45.28
C SER A 845 -23.40 -0.75 46.24
N CYS A 846 -23.51 -1.22 47.48
CA CYS A 846 -24.10 -0.51 48.61
C CYS A 846 -23.04 0.04 49.62
N TYR A 847 -21.77 0.10 49.22
CA TYR A 847 -20.66 0.63 50.03
C TYR A 847 -20.41 2.12 49.77
N ASN A 848 -19.62 2.73 50.66
CA ASN A 848 -19.05 4.09 50.56
C ASN A 848 -18.82 4.56 49.11
N PRO A 849 -19.49 5.64 48.66
CA PRO A 849 -19.25 6.26 47.37
C PRO A 849 -17.79 6.68 47.17
N ILE A 850 -17.35 6.66 45.92
CA ILE A 850 -16.02 7.06 45.49
C ILE A 850 -16.18 8.10 44.38
N VAL A 851 -15.67 9.31 44.63
CA VAL A 851 -15.68 10.42 43.68
C VAL A 851 -14.26 10.93 43.45
N ARG A 852 -13.97 11.46 42.27
CA ARG A 852 -12.67 12.09 41.98
C ARG A 852 -12.86 13.58 41.77
N ILE A 853 -12.10 14.38 42.52
CA ILE A 853 -12.11 15.84 42.46
C ILE A 853 -10.81 16.35 41.84
N GLN A 854 -10.86 17.51 41.21
CA GLN A 854 -9.71 18.18 40.59
C GLN A 854 -9.71 19.66 40.94
N ASN A 855 -8.55 20.23 41.25
CA ASN A 855 -8.40 21.66 41.41
C ASN A 855 -8.36 22.34 40.04
N THR A 856 -9.30 23.24 39.79
CA THR A 856 -9.42 24.01 38.54
C THR A 856 -9.13 25.49 38.73
N GLY A 857 -8.73 25.90 39.94
CA GLY A 857 -8.25 27.23 40.28
C GLY A 857 -6.72 27.31 40.38
N SER A 858 -6.17 28.50 40.18
CA SER A 858 -4.72 28.75 40.28
C SER A 858 -4.17 28.64 41.71
N ASN A 859 -4.99 28.84 42.75
CA ASN A 859 -4.57 28.68 44.14
C ASN A 859 -4.45 27.21 44.52
N LEU A 860 -3.55 26.90 45.44
CA LEU A 860 -3.45 25.57 46.04
C LEU A 860 -4.77 25.20 46.74
N MET A 861 -5.34 24.05 46.36
CA MET A 861 -6.56 23.52 46.99
C MET A 861 -6.17 22.64 48.17
N THR A 862 -6.58 23.05 49.37
CA THR A 862 -6.26 22.38 50.64
C THR A 862 -7.48 21.76 51.34
N ALA A 863 -8.69 22.20 50.99
CA ALA A 863 -9.93 21.63 51.51
C ALA A 863 -11.09 21.75 50.51
N ALA A 864 -12.06 20.84 50.59
CA ALA A 864 -13.35 20.94 49.91
C ALA A 864 -14.48 20.34 50.75
N SER A 865 -15.67 20.92 50.63
CA SER A 865 -16.90 20.35 51.19
C SER A 865 -17.72 19.73 50.06
N ILE A 866 -17.98 18.42 50.15
CA ILE A 866 -18.64 17.62 49.11
C ILE A 866 -19.95 17.09 49.66
N GLN A 867 -21.06 17.46 49.02
CA GLN A 867 -22.40 16.96 49.32
C GLN A 867 -22.76 15.80 48.39
N ILE A 868 -23.31 14.72 48.93
CA ILE A 868 -23.78 13.56 48.16
C ILE A 868 -25.23 13.23 48.49
N GLN A 869 -25.97 12.70 47.51
CA GLN A 869 -27.37 12.29 47.69
C GLN A 869 -27.77 11.18 46.70
N VAL A 870 -28.73 10.34 47.10
CA VAL A 870 -29.35 9.30 46.26
C VAL A 870 -30.83 9.64 46.05
N ASN A 871 -31.29 9.63 44.79
CA ASN A 871 -32.68 9.85 44.39
C ASN A 871 -33.34 11.11 44.99
N GLY A 872 -32.55 12.16 45.25
CA GLY A 872 -33.04 13.39 45.90
C GLY A 872 -33.37 13.25 47.38
N GLY A 873 -32.92 12.18 48.04
CA GLY A 873 -33.00 11.97 49.48
C GLY A 873 -32.15 12.97 50.29
N ALA A 874 -32.13 12.78 51.61
CA ALA A 874 -31.39 13.66 52.51
C ALA A 874 -29.89 13.69 52.18
N PRO A 875 -29.31 14.87 51.88
CA PRO A 875 -27.91 14.95 51.49
C PRO A 875 -26.96 14.75 52.68
N ILE A 876 -25.82 14.11 52.43
CA ILE A 876 -24.70 13.98 53.38
C ILE A 876 -23.55 14.87 52.93
N THR A 877 -22.94 15.61 53.85
CA THR A 877 -21.77 16.45 53.57
C THR A 877 -20.50 15.82 54.14
N HIS A 878 -19.47 15.71 53.30
CA HIS A 878 -18.15 15.23 53.65
C HIS A 878 -17.12 16.34 53.42
N ASN A 879 -16.24 16.58 54.40
CA ASN A 879 -15.16 17.56 54.28
C ASN A 879 -13.85 16.83 53.98
N TRP A 880 -13.30 17.08 52.79
CA TRP A 880 -12.01 16.59 52.36
C TRP A 880 -10.91 17.61 52.68
N THR A 881 -9.72 17.14 53.06
CA THR A 881 -8.51 17.94 53.25
C THR A 881 -7.33 17.32 52.52
N GLY A 882 -6.45 18.12 51.93
CA GLY A 882 -5.27 17.65 51.21
C GLY A 882 -4.44 18.80 50.62
N SER A 883 -3.81 18.56 49.47
CA SER A 883 -3.02 19.56 48.75
C SER A 883 -3.02 19.21 47.26
N LEU A 884 -3.72 19.99 46.44
CA LEU A 884 -3.78 19.82 44.98
C LEU A 884 -3.38 21.12 44.30
N ASN A 885 -2.32 21.09 43.50
CA ASN A 885 -1.97 22.17 42.58
C ASN A 885 -2.99 22.28 41.45
N PHE A 886 -2.93 23.35 40.65
CA PHE A 886 -3.78 23.51 39.48
C PHE A 886 -3.73 22.25 38.59
N MET A 887 -4.90 21.74 38.20
CA MET A 887 -5.13 20.53 37.41
C MET A 887 -4.75 19.19 38.08
N GLU A 888 -4.22 19.20 39.31
CA GLU A 888 -4.06 17.97 40.08
C GLU A 888 -5.42 17.46 40.59
N SER A 889 -5.54 16.14 40.71
CA SER A 889 -6.78 15.46 41.12
C SER A 889 -6.51 14.39 42.17
N THR A 890 -7.53 14.08 42.96
CA THR A 890 -7.50 12.98 43.93
C THR A 890 -8.83 12.26 43.98
N THR A 891 -8.78 10.99 44.37
CA THR A 891 -9.96 10.18 44.69
C THR A 891 -10.34 10.39 46.15
N VAL A 892 -11.64 10.53 46.42
CA VAL A 892 -12.25 10.73 47.73
C VAL A 892 -13.23 9.61 47.99
N LEU A 893 -12.96 8.81 49.02
CA LEU A 893 -13.88 7.82 49.56
C LEU A 893 -14.77 8.49 50.60
N ILE A 894 -16.08 8.47 50.40
CA ILE A 894 -17.03 9.16 51.28
C ILE A 894 -17.73 8.14 52.18
N PRO A 895 -17.49 8.15 53.50
CA PRO A 895 -18.17 7.24 54.43
C PRO A 895 -19.67 7.52 54.50
N VAL A 896 -20.49 6.47 54.38
CA VAL A 896 -21.95 6.54 54.53
C VAL A 896 -22.45 5.39 55.40
N SER A 897 -23.53 5.61 56.14
CA SER A 897 -24.27 4.55 56.84
C SER A 897 -25.31 3.90 55.93
N GLN A 898 -25.83 2.72 56.28
CA GLN A 898 -26.90 2.06 55.52
C GLN A 898 -28.13 2.94 55.28
N ALA A 899 -28.47 3.87 56.19
CA ALA A 899 -29.57 4.81 56.00
C ALA A 899 -29.43 5.72 54.76
N PHE A 900 -28.21 5.92 54.25
CA PHE A 900 -27.98 6.69 53.02
C PHE A 900 -28.63 6.04 51.80
N TRP A 901 -28.71 4.71 51.78
CA TRP A 901 -29.27 3.93 50.69
C TRP A 901 -30.79 3.74 50.79
N SER A 902 -31.45 4.29 51.81
CA SER A 902 -32.87 4.02 52.07
C SER A 902 -33.83 4.54 51.00
N THR A 903 -33.39 5.50 50.18
CA THR A 903 -34.16 6.03 49.05
C THR A 903 -33.87 5.31 47.74
N ALA A 904 -32.90 4.38 47.73
CA ALA A 904 -32.62 3.54 46.57
C ALA A 904 -33.69 2.45 46.45
N SER A 905 -34.14 2.18 45.22
CA SER A 905 -35.10 1.11 44.90
C SER A 905 -34.46 0.05 44.02
N VAL A 906 -35.14 -1.09 43.87
CA VAL A 906 -34.78 -2.08 42.84
C VAL A 906 -34.93 -1.43 41.46
N GLY A 907 -33.91 -1.56 40.61
CA GLY A 907 -33.84 -0.91 39.29
C GLY A 907 -32.90 0.29 39.26
N LEU A 908 -33.15 1.22 38.32
CA LEU A 908 -32.28 2.35 38.03
C LEU A 908 -32.42 3.46 39.09
N ASN A 909 -31.31 3.82 39.73
CA ASN A 909 -31.19 4.89 40.71
C ASN A 909 -30.24 5.97 40.22
N THR A 910 -30.29 7.13 40.87
CA THR A 910 -29.44 8.28 40.60
C THR A 910 -28.62 8.64 41.83
N PHE A 911 -27.31 8.74 41.66
CA PHE A 911 -26.39 9.30 42.66
C PHE A 911 -25.86 10.64 42.18
N LYS A 912 -25.87 11.66 43.04
CA LYS A 912 -25.36 12.99 42.74
C LYS A 912 -24.33 13.40 43.79
N ALA A 913 -23.22 13.95 43.33
CA ALA A 913 -22.21 14.60 44.14
C ALA A 913 -22.07 16.07 43.74
N THR A 914 -21.86 16.97 44.71
CA THR A 914 -21.76 18.41 44.51
C THR A 914 -20.70 19.02 45.43
N ILE A 915 -19.76 19.79 44.88
CA ILE A 915 -18.82 20.62 45.66
C ILE A 915 -19.56 21.87 46.14
N MET A 916 -19.54 22.10 47.46
CA MET A 916 -20.23 23.20 48.12
C MET A 916 -19.29 24.37 48.44
N SER A 917 -18.02 24.09 48.72
CA SER A 917 -17.00 25.09 49.03
C SER A 917 -15.60 24.55 48.78
N VAL A 918 -14.66 25.45 48.48
CA VAL A 918 -13.24 25.17 48.26
C VAL A 918 -12.42 26.08 49.19
N ASN A 919 -11.47 25.51 49.93
CA ASN A 919 -10.67 26.23 50.94
C ASN A 919 -11.52 27.03 51.96
N GLY A 920 -12.73 26.56 52.27
CA GLY A 920 -13.68 27.24 53.16
C GLY A 920 -14.39 28.45 52.54
N GLY A 921 -14.10 28.80 51.28
CA GLY A 921 -14.76 29.85 50.51
C GLY A 921 -15.70 29.32 49.43
N ALA A 922 -16.38 30.23 48.74
CA ALA A 922 -17.23 29.87 47.61
C ALA A 922 -16.38 29.37 46.44
N ASP A 923 -16.85 28.30 45.80
CA ASP A 923 -16.34 27.85 44.52
C ASP A 923 -16.74 28.85 43.41
N GLN A 924 -15.85 29.09 42.44
CA GLN A 924 -16.02 30.17 41.47
C GLN A 924 -16.84 29.78 40.23
N TYR A 925 -17.02 28.50 39.94
CA TYR A 925 -17.68 28.04 38.73
C TYR A 925 -18.71 26.94 38.99
N ALA A 926 -19.90 27.37 39.43
CA ALA A 926 -21.01 26.50 39.81
C ALA A 926 -21.39 25.37 38.84
N PHE A 927 -21.10 25.50 37.54
CA PHE A 927 -21.47 24.51 36.52
C PHE A 927 -20.56 23.27 36.47
N ASN A 928 -19.38 23.30 37.07
CA ASN A 928 -18.49 22.12 37.18
C ASN A 928 -18.53 21.44 38.57
N ASN A 929 -19.28 22.01 39.51
CA ASN A 929 -19.34 21.54 40.90
C ASN A 929 -20.09 20.22 41.07
N SER A 930 -21.02 19.90 40.17
CA SER A 930 -21.89 18.74 40.30
C SER A 930 -21.66 17.71 39.21
N MET A 931 -21.69 16.43 39.60
CA MET A 931 -21.74 15.30 38.67
C MET A 931 -22.80 14.30 39.16
N GLN A 932 -23.42 13.61 38.21
CA GLN A 932 -24.46 12.61 38.45
C GLN A 932 -24.10 11.31 37.74
N SER A 933 -24.31 10.18 38.41
CA SER A 933 -24.23 8.84 37.83
C SER A 933 -25.54 8.09 38.02
N ASN A 934 -25.84 7.18 37.09
CA ASN A 934 -26.91 6.20 37.26
C ASN A 934 -26.31 4.90 37.81
N PHE A 935 -27.03 4.21 38.68
CA PHE A 935 -26.58 2.94 39.26
C PHE A 935 -27.74 2.01 39.61
N GLU A 936 -27.47 0.72 39.73
CA GLU A 936 -28.40 -0.27 40.27
C GLU A 936 -28.00 -0.70 41.69
N MET A 937 -28.97 -1.05 42.52
CA MET A 937 -28.69 -1.67 43.82
C MET A 937 -28.15 -3.09 43.63
N PRO A 938 -27.20 -3.53 44.47
CA PRO A 938 -26.69 -4.90 44.40
C PRO A 938 -27.78 -5.92 44.78
N ASP A 939 -27.52 -7.20 44.48
CA ASP A 939 -28.47 -8.28 44.79
C ASP A 939 -28.81 -8.32 46.28
N ASP A 940 -30.07 -8.63 46.60
CA ASP A 940 -30.53 -8.84 47.97
C ASP A 940 -30.60 -10.35 48.28
N LEU A 941 -29.75 -10.81 49.20
CA LEU A 941 -29.68 -12.20 49.62
C LEU A 941 -30.55 -12.44 50.87
N PRO A 942 -31.08 -13.66 51.05
CA PRO A 942 -31.74 -14.03 52.29
C PRO A 942 -30.76 -13.96 53.48
N SER A 943 -31.29 -13.74 54.69
CA SER A 943 -30.48 -13.71 55.93
C SER A 943 -29.63 -14.96 56.15
N ARG A 944 -30.08 -16.09 55.62
CA ARG A 944 -29.35 -17.36 55.60
C ARG A 944 -29.04 -17.77 54.15
N PHE A 945 -27.76 -17.83 53.82
CA PHE A 945 -27.27 -18.25 52.50
C PHE A 945 -25.99 -19.09 52.63
N SER A 946 -25.59 -19.76 51.56
CA SER A 946 -24.35 -20.52 51.50
C SER A 946 -23.51 -20.15 50.29
N ILE A 947 -22.19 -20.16 50.47
CA ILE A 947 -21.20 -20.08 49.40
C ILE A 947 -20.80 -21.51 49.04
N ILE A 948 -20.97 -21.87 47.77
CA ILE A 948 -20.53 -23.16 47.21
C ILE A 948 -19.36 -22.85 46.27
N PHE A 949 -18.16 -23.24 46.68
CA PHE A 949 -16.92 -22.91 45.99
C PHE A 949 -16.13 -24.18 45.67
N LYS A 950 -16.03 -24.54 44.39
CA LYS A 950 -15.18 -25.63 43.92
C LYS A 950 -13.89 -25.05 43.33
N THR A 951 -12.75 -25.42 43.90
CA THR A 951 -11.42 -25.04 43.38
C THR A 951 -11.06 -25.83 42.11
N ASN A 952 -10.13 -25.28 41.33
CA ASN A 952 -9.51 -25.95 40.20
C ASN A 952 -8.37 -26.89 40.71
N LEU A 953 -7.52 -27.42 39.83
CA LEU A 953 -6.40 -28.32 40.15
C LEU A 953 -5.17 -27.63 40.77
N VAL A 954 -5.21 -26.31 40.98
CA VAL A 954 -4.09 -25.49 41.47
C VAL A 954 -4.51 -24.75 42.75
N ASN A 955 -3.56 -24.54 43.67
CA ASN A 955 -3.81 -23.84 44.93
C ASN A 955 -3.42 -22.36 44.81
N GLU A 956 -4.37 -21.56 44.35
CA GLU A 956 -4.17 -20.14 44.02
C GLU A 956 -5.36 -19.25 44.42
N THR A 957 -6.49 -19.84 44.83
CA THR A 957 -7.72 -19.11 45.15
C THR A 957 -7.97 -18.95 46.64
N SER A 958 -8.56 -17.82 47.00
CA SER A 958 -9.03 -17.51 48.35
C SER A 958 -10.28 -16.63 48.30
N TYR A 959 -11.06 -16.60 49.38
CA TYR A 959 -12.17 -15.65 49.48
C TYR A 959 -12.36 -15.09 50.89
N THR A 960 -12.83 -13.85 50.95
CA THR A 960 -13.10 -13.13 52.20
C THR A 960 -14.46 -12.47 52.16
N LEU A 961 -15.18 -12.49 53.27
CA LEU A 961 -16.44 -11.78 53.44
C LEU A 961 -16.27 -10.65 54.45
N LYS A 962 -16.77 -9.46 54.12
CA LYS A 962 -16.65 -8.22 54.88
C LYS A 962 -18.02 -7.54 55.08
N ASP A 963 -18.15 -6.79 56.18
CA ASP A 963 -19.30 -5.91 56.42
C ASP A 963 -19.13 -4.53 55.77
N GLU A 964 -20.17 -3.70 55.84
CA GLU A 964 -20.23 -2.34 55.26
C GLU A 964 -19.08 -1.40 55.66
N SER A 965 -18.44 -1.64 56.81
CA SER A 965 -17.28 -0.87 57.28
C SER A 965 -15.96 -1.35 56.68
N GLY A 966 -15.98 -2.47 55.94
CA GLY A 966 -14.82 -3.18 55.43
C GLY A 966 -14.20 -4.14 56.44
N THR A 967 -14.85 -4.38 57.59
CA THR A 967 -14.34 -5.29 58.62
C THR A 967 -14.46 -6.73 58.15
N LEU A 968 -13.38 -7.50 58.31
CA LEU A 968 -13.33 -8.91 57.93
C LEU A 968 -14.21 -9.76 58.85
N LEU A 969 -15.22 -10.42 58.27
CA LEU A 969 -16.12 -11.34 58.99
C LEU A 969 -15.69 -12.80 58.82
N PHE A 970 -15.21 -13.15 57.63
CA PHE A 970 -14.81 -14.50 57.29
C PHE A 970 -13.69 -14.49 56.26
N GLN A 971 -12.78 -15.47 56.34
CA GLN A 971 -11.74 -15.69 55.35
C GLN A 971 -11.51 -17.19 55.16
N LYS A 972 -11.27 -17.57 53.91
CA LYS A 972 -10.76 -18.89 53.55
C LYS A 972 -9.58 -18.74 52.60
N SER A 973 -8.46 -19.34 52.97
CA SER A 973 -7.20 -19.35 52.22
C SER A 973 -6.59 -20.76 52.25
N ASN A 974 -5.55 -20.99 51.46
CA ASN A 974 -4.88 -22.30 51.34
C ASN A 974 -5.86 -23.44 51.02
N LEU A 975 -6.77 -23.19 50.08
CA LEU A 975 -7.82 -24.14 49.72
C LEU A 975 -7.20 -25.38 49.06
N ALA A 976 -7.70 -26.57 49.41
CA ALA A 976 -7.31 -27.80 48.75
C ALA A 976 -7.76 -27.78 47.28
N THR A 977 -6.92 -28.29 46.39
CA THR A 977 -7.19 -28.38 44.94
C THR A 977 -8.30 -29.39 44.65
N ASN A 978 -9.12 -29.12 43.63
CA ASN A 978 -10.25 -29.94 43.18
C ASN A 978 -11.24 -30.29 44.31
N HIS A 979 -11.43 -29.35 45.24
CA HIS A 979 -12.27 -29.56 46.41
C HIS A 979 -13.46 -28.61 46.38
N THR A 980 -14.63 -29.12 46.81
CA THR A 980 -15.85 -28.31 46.95
C THR A 980 -16.06 -27.93 48.41
N TYR A 981 -15.99 -26.64 48.69
CA TYR A 981 -16.34 -26.06 49.97
C TYR A 981 -17.79 -25.57 49.95
N VAL A 982 -18.50 -25.80 51.05
CA VAL A 982 -19.83 -25.24 51.30
C VAL A 982 -19.80 -24.55 52.66
N ASP A 983 -19.83 -23.22 52.66
CA ASP A 983 -19.87 -22.42 53.89
C ASP A 983 -21.23 -21.74 54.01
N THR A 984 -21.93 -21.98 55.12
CA THR A 984 -23.25 -21.41 55.38
C THR A 984 -23.14 -20.25 56.36
N PHE A 985 -23.84 -19.17 56.05
CA PHE A 985 -23.80 -17.93 56.81
C PHE A 985 -25.19 -17.53 57.27
N LEU A 986 -25.25 -16.85 58.42
CA LEU A 986 -26.44 -16.19 58.95
C LEU A 986 -26.04 -14.77 59.35
N TYR A 987 -26.49 -13.78 58.60
CA TYR A 987 -26.15 -12.38 58.82
C TYR A 987 -27.39 -11.51 59.00
N ALA A 988 -27.24 -10.46 59.78
CA ALA A 988 -28.28 -9.46 59.99
C ALA A 988 -28.48 -8.60 58.73
N PRO A 989 -29.62 -7.92 58.59
CA PRO A 989 -29.83 -7.01 57.47
C PRO A 989 -28.74 -5.93 57.40
N GLY A 990 -28.21 -5.69 56.20
CA GLY A 990 -27.08 -4.79 55.99
C GLY A 990 -26.41 -4.98 54.65
N CYS A 991 -25.32 -4.24 54.42
CA CYS A 991 -24.52 -4.32 53.20
C CYS A 991 -23.23 -5.13 53.43
N TYR A 992 -22.91 -6.04 52.50
CA TYR A 992 -21.78 -6.96 52.61
C TYR A 992 -20.99 -7.05 51.30
N ARG A 993 -19.72 -7.45 51.40
CA ARG A 993 -18.81 -7.62 50.27
C ARG A 993 -18.08 -8.95 50.38
N LEU A 994 -18.18 -9.76 49.33
CA LEU A 994 -17.40 -10.97 49.15
C LEU A 994 -16.30 -10.71 48.11
N ASP A 995 -15.06 -10.91 48.51
CA ASP A 995 -13.90 -10.89 47.63
C ASP A 995 -13.47 -12.30 47.32
N VAL A 996 -13.32 -12.63 46.04
CA VAL A 996 -12.60 -13.82 45.56
C VAL A 996 -11.31 -13.33 44.92
N LEU A 997 -10.17 -13.86 45.37
CA LEU A 997 -8.86 -13.56 44.81
C LEU A 997 -8.27 -14.82 44.21
N ASP A 998 -7.69 -14.68 43.03
CA ASP A 998 -6.89 -15.69 42.36
C ASP A 998 -5.46 -15.17 42.13
N ALA A 999 -4.46 -15.85 42.67
CA ALA A 999 -3.06 -15.44 42.59
C ALA A 999 -2.43 -15.71 41.21
N GLY A 1000 -2.97 -16.66 40.45
CA GLY A 1000 -2.56 -16.98 39.07
C GLY A 1000 -3.07 -15.99 38.03
N ASN A 1001 -4.08 -15.20 38.39
CA ASN A 1001 -4.81 -14.26 37.54
C ASN A 1001 -5.64 -14.90 36.42
N ASP A 1002 -5.92 -16.19 36.50
CA ASP A 1002 -6.66 -16.97 35.50
C ASP A 1002 -8.01 -17.51 36.02
N GLY A 1003 -8.31 -17.27 37.31
CA GLY A 1003 -9.59 -17.54 37.91
C GLY A 1003 -9.82 -19.04 38.15
N LEU A 1004 -11.08 -19.47 38.10
CA LEU A 1004 -11.43 -20.88 38.36
C LEU A 1004 -11.44 -21.76 37.11
N SER A 1005 -11.36 -21.18 35.92
CA SER A 1005 -11.31 -21.92 34.66
C SER A 1005 -10.83 -21.03 33.52
N PHE A 1006 -9.68 -21.34 32.94
CA PHE A 1006 -9.12 -20.60 31.80
C PHE A 1006 -8.63 -21.56 30.72
N PHE A 1007 -8.99 -21.28 29.46
CA PHE A 1007 -8.82 -22.25 28.38
C PHE A 1007 -7.35 -22.50 27.98
N ALA A 1008 -6.45 -21.55 28.25
CA ALA A 1008 -5.05 -21.59 27.80
C ALA A 1008 -4.09 -22.15 28.85
N ASN A 1009 -4.60 -22.79 29.90
CA ASN A 1009 -3.80 -23.50 30.90
C ASN A 1009 -4.34 -24.92 31.14
N ASN A 1010 -3.69 -25.66 32.04
CA ASN A 1010 -4.11 -26.99 32.48
C ASN A 1010 -4.59 -27.00 33.95
N SER A 1011 -5.03 -25.84 34.47
CA SER A 1011 -5.45 -25.71 35.87
C SER A 1011 -6.79 -26.39 36.13
N GLY A 1012 -7.52 -26.85 35.12
CA GLY A 1012 -8.82 -27.52 35.28
C GLY A 1012 -9.97 -26.54 35.55
N THR A 1013 -11.13 -27.07 35.96
CA THR A 1013 -12.36 -26.28 36.08
C THR A 1013 -12.96 -26.35 37.49
N GLY A 1014 -13.08 -25.17 38.11
CA GLY A 1014 -13.84 -24.90 39.32
C GLY A 1014 -15.15 -24.16 39.06
N TYR A 1015 -15.87 -23.81 40.14
CA TYR A 1015 -17.03 -22.94 40.07
C TYR A 1015 -17.27 -22.21 41.38
N PHE A 1016 -17.92 -21.04 41.31
CA PHE A 1016 -18.34 -20.27 42.47
C PHE A 1016 -19.84 -19.94 42.35
N ARG A 1017 -20.60 -20.32 43.38
CA ARG A 1017 -22.05 -20.15 43.46
C ARG A 1017 -22.49 -19.67 44.84
N ILE A 1018 -23.63 -19.00 44.87
CA ILE A 1018 -24.36 -18.67 46.10
C ILE A 1018 -25.69 -19.39 46.07
N ALA A 1019 -26.08 -20.00 47.18
CA ALA A 1019 -27.34 -20.72 47.32
C ALA A 1019 -28.11 -20.29 48.58
N ASP A 1020 -29.43 -20.46 48.56
CA ASP A 1020 -30.28 -20.26 49.73
C ASP A 1020 -30.13 -21.39 50.76
N ALA A 1021 -30.91 -21.33 51.85
CA ALA A 1021 -30.91 -22.35 52.90
C ALA A 1021 -31.41 -23.74 52.44
N ASN A 1022 -32.12 -23.82 51.30
CA ASN A 1022 -32.63 -25.06 50.72
C ASN A 1022 -31.70 -25.64 49.65
N GLY A 1023 -30.59 -24.96 49.34
CA GLY A 1023 -29.64 -25.35 48.30
C GLY A 1023 -30.03 -24.87 46.89
N THR A 1024 -31.04 -24.01 46.75
CA THR A 1024 -31.38 -23.36 45.48
C THR A 1024 -30.29 -22.37 45.11
N ILE A 1025 -29.71 -22.49 43.92
CA ILE A 1025 -28.67 -21.55 43.46
C ILE A 1025 -29.31 -20.18 43.20
N LEU A 1026 -28.89 -19.18 43.98
CA LEU A 1026 -29.29 -17.78 43.85
C LEU A 1026 -28.43 -17.05 42.82
N LYS A 1027 -27.13 -17.38 42.75
CA LYS A 1027 -26.20 -16.77 41.81
C LYS A 1027 -25.11 -17.74 41.37
N ASN A 1028 -24.79 -17.72 40.08
CA ASN A 1028 -23.69 -18.48 39.49
C ASN A 1028 -22.70 -17.48 38.86
N PHE A 1029 -21.44 -17.55 39.28
CA PHE A 1029 -20.39 -16.66 38.76
C PHE A 1029 -19.68 -17.31 37.58
N ASN A 1030 -19.25 -16.50 36.63
CA ASN A 1030 -18.41 -16.99 35.54
C ASN A 1030 -17.04 -17.40 36.11
N PRO A 1031 -16.55 -18.62 35.87
CA PRO A 1031 -15.26 -19.06 36.41
C PRO A 1031 -14.04 -18.41 35.71
N ASP A 1032 -14.19 -17.88 34.49
CA ASP A 1032 -13.16 -17.08 33.78
C ASP A 1032 -13.26 -15.61 34.20
N PHE A 1033 -12.91 -15.33 35.47
CA PHE A 1033 -12.97 -13.98 36.03
C PHE A 1033 -11.62 -13.28 36.15
N GLY A 1034 -10.52 -13.94 35.77
CA GLY A 1034 -9.15 -13.45 35.90
C GLY A 1034 -8.72 -13.34 37.38
N ALA A 1035 -8.17 -12.20 37.78
CA ALA A 1035 -7.57 -12.01 39.11
C ALA A 1035 -8.55 -12.07 40.29
N GLY A 1036 -9.85 -11.88 40.06
CA GLY A 1036 -10.82 -11.94 41.15
C GLY A 1036 -12.19 -11.32 40.86
N ILE A 1037 -13.04 -11.44 41.87
CA ILE A 1037 -14.40 -10.91 41.91
C ILE A 1037 -14.55 -10.06 43.17
N GLU A 1038 -15.05 -8.83 43.04
CA GLU A 1038 -15.61 -8.08 44.17
C GLU A 1038 -17.13 -8.10 44.04
N TYR A 1039 -17.80 -8.86 44.90
CA TYR A 1039 -19.26 -9.01 44.87
C TYR A 1039 -19.89 -8.33 46.08
N TYR A 1040 -20.62 -7.25 45.82
CA TYR A 1040 -21.40 -6.53 46.82
C TYR A 1040 -22.84 -7.05 46.81
N PHE A 1041 -23.45 -7.18 47.99
CA PHE A 1041 -24.84 -7.63 48.15
C PHE A 1041 -25.44 -7.05 49.44
N THR A 1042 -26.76 -6.95 49.49
CA THR A 1042 -27.49 -6.68 50.73
C THR A 1042 -28.06 -7.96 51.31
N VAL A 1043 -28.36 -7.93 52.61
CA VAL A 1043 -29.11 -8.99 53.27
C VAL A 1043 -30.38 -8.38 53.85
N GLY A 1044 -31.52 -9.06 53.68
CA GLY A 1044 -32.76 -8.76 54.39
C GLY A 1044 -33.35 -7.36 54.15
N ASN A 1045 -33.12 -6.77 52.97
CA ASN A 1045 -33.61 -5.43 52.60
C ASN A 1045 -35.02 -5.44 51.96
N THR A 1046 -35.73 -6.58 52.01
CA THR A 1046 -37.05 -6.77 51.38
C THR A 1046 -38.17 -5.97 52.06
N THR A 1047 -38.33 -4.69 51.69
CA THR A 1047 -39.64 -4.00 51.70
C THR A 1047 -40.26 -3.87 50.30
N GLY A 1048 -39.68 -4.50 49.28
CA GLY A 1048 -40.32 -4.70 47.99
C GLY A 1048 -41.13 -5.99 48.00
N LEU A 1049 -42.44 -5.90 47.78
CA LEU A 1049 -43.28 -7.06 47.48
C LEU A 1049 -42.65 -7.83 46.32
N ASN A 1050 -42.26 -9.08 46.57
CA ASN A 1050 -42.01 -10.04 45.52
C ASN A 1050 -43.30 -10.16 44.69
N GLU A 1051 -43.39 -9.44 43.57
CA GLU A 1051 -44.08 -9.98 42.42
C GLU A 1051 -43.26 -11.18 41.96
N LEU A 1052 -43.57 -12.33 42.55
CA LEU A 1052 -43.30 -13.63 41.96
C LEU A 1052 -43.87 -13.58 40.55
N HIS A 1053 -42.99 -13.33 39.58
CA HIS A 1053 -43.20 -13.77 38.22
C HIS A 1053 -43.21 -15.31 38.26
N GLU A 1054 -44.36 -15.89 38.63
CA GLU A 1054 -44.70 -17.22 38.16
C GLU A 1054 -44.73 -17.14 36.64
N ASP A 1055 -43.99 -18.01 35.96
CA ASP A 1055 -44.15 -18.26 34.54
C ASP A 1055 -45.60 -18.70 34.28
N ILE A 1056 -46.45 -17.76 33.88
CA ILE A 1056 -47.83 -18.03 33.51
C ILE A 1056 -47.79 -18.70 32.14
N ASP A 1057 -48.06 -20.01 32.11
CA ASP A 1057 -48.25 -20.80 30.88
C ASP A 1057 -49.56 -20.42 30.18
N LEU A 1058 -49.58 -19.19 29.61
CA LEU A 1058 -50.70 -18.60 28.89
C LEU A 1058 -50.24 -18.09 27.52
N THR A 1059 -50.65 -18.79 26.47
CA THR A 1059 -50.28 -18.50 25.07
C THR A 1059 -51.52 -18.17 24.23
N LEU A 1060 -51.37 -17.17 23.36
CA LEU A 1060 -52.41 -16.71 22.43
C LEU A 1060 -51.93 -16.92 21.00
N TYR A 1061 -52.70 -17.62 20.18
CA TYR A 1061 -52.36 -17.88 18.79
C TYR A 1061 -53.59 -18.09 17.90
N PRO A 1062 -53.53 -17.74 16.60
CA PRO A 1062 -52.50 -16.89 16.00
C PRO A 1062 -52.63 -15.43 16.46
N ASN A 1063 -51.51 -14.71 16.55
CA ASN A 1063 -51.48 -13.27 16.77
C ASN A 1063 -50.30 -12.69 15.95
N PRO A 1064 -50.54 -12.05 14.80
CA PRO A 1064 -51.83 -11.51 14.32
C PRO A 1064 -52.90 -12.56 13.98
N THR A 1065 -54.18 -12.18 14.08
CA THR A 1065 -55.35 -13.03 13.79
C THR A 1065 -56.26 -12.40 12.74
N ASN A 1066 -57.02 -13.23 12.02
CA ASN A 1066 -58.07 -12.78 11.11
C ASN A 1066 -59.48 -13.06 11.65
N ASN A 1067 -59.74 -14.22 12.26
CA ASN A 1067 -61.11 -14.63 12.55
C ASN A 1067 -61.30 -15.10 13.99
N VAL A 1068 -60.38 -15.93 14.48
CA VAL A 1068 -60.49 -16.57 15.80
C VAL A 1068 -59.12 -16.57 16.48
N ILE A 1069 -59.12 -16.36 17.79
CA ILE A 1069 -57.93 -16.40 18.64
C ILE A 1069 -58.08 -17.58 19.59
N TYR A 1070 -57.06 -18.42 19.66
CA TYR A 1070 -56.98 -19.50 20.64
C TYR A 1070 -56.15 -19.05 21.83
N LEU A 1071 -56.70 -19.29 23.01
CA LEU A 1071 -56.09 -19.02 24.30
C LEU A 1071 -55.81 -20.36 24.98
N LYS A 1072 -54.54 -20.74 25.04
CA LYS A 1072 -54.09 -21.94 25.76
C LYS A 1072 -53.55 -21.52 27.13
N SER A 1073 -54.10 -22.09 28.19
CA SER A 1073 -53.78 -21.75 29.57
C SER A 1073 -53.91 -22.97 30.47
N SER A 1074 -52.98 -23.14 31.43
CA SER A 1074 -53.14 -24.09 32.55
C SER A 1074 -53.98 -23.52 33.71
N LEU A 1075 -54.26 -22.21 33.68
CA LEU A 1075 -55.07 -21.50 34.68
C LEU A 1075 -56.57 -21.58 34.36
N ASN A 1076 -57.41 -21.63 35.40
CA ASN A 1076 -58.86 -21.55 35.30
C ASN A 1076 -59.29 -20.10 35.00
N ILE A 1077 -59.88 -19.87 33.82
CA ILE A 1077 -60.25 -18.54 33.34
C ILE A 1077 -61.73 -18.28 33.67
N THR A 1078 -61.99 -17.25 34.47
CA THR A 1078 -63.35 -16.88 34.90
C THR A 1078 -64.06 -16.01 33.86
N SER A 1079 -63.34 -15.06 33.25
CA SER A 1079 -63.88 -14.19 32.21
C SER A 1079 -62.78 -13.58 31.34
N TRP A 1080 -63.18 -13.03 30.20
CA TRP A 1080 -62.30 -12.28 29.32
C TRP A 1080 -63.01 -11.07 28.73
N GLU A 1081 -62.23 -10.06 28.36
CA GLU A 1081 -62.67 -8.79 27.81
C GLU A 1081 -61.65 -8.29 26.80
N LEU A 1082 -62.07 -8.05 25.56
CA LEU A 1082 -61.26 -7.44 24.52
C LEU A 1082 -61.56 -5.94 24.49
N THR A 1083 -60.52 -5.12 24.59
CA THR A 1083 -60.62 -3.65 24.59
C THR A 1083 -59.87 -3.04 23.41
N ASN A 1084 -60.36 -1.91 22.89
CA ASN A 1084 -59.66 -1.14 21.87
C ASN A 1084 -58.56 -0.25 22.51
N ASN A 1085 -57.80 0.49 21.68
CA ASN A 1085 -56.72 1.37 22.14
C ASN A 1085 -57.17 2.54 23.05
N LEU A 1086 -58.48 2.79 23.15
CA LEU A 1086 -59.06 3.80 24.05
C LEU A 1086 -59.55 3.17 25.38
N GLY A 1087 -59.31 1.88 25.60
CA GLY A 1087 -59.76 1.13 26.78
C GLY A 1087 -61.25 0.79 26.78
N GLN A 1088 -61.95 0.97 25.66
CA GLN A 1088 -63.37 0.62 25.54
C GLN A 1088 -63.52 -0.87 25.24
N ALA A 1089 -64.39 -1.56 25.97
CA ALA A 1089 -64.72 -2.96 25.74
C ALA A 1089 -65.44 -3.14 24.39
N VAL A 1090 -64.86 -3.97 23.51
CA VAL A 1090 -65.43 -4.28 22.18
C VAL A 1090 -66.04 -5.68 22.14
N LEU A 1091 -65.50 -6.63 22.92
CA LEU A 1091 -66.07 -7.96 23.13
C LEU A 1091 -65.80 -8.40 24.58
N ASN A 1092 -66.67 -9.22 25.13
CA ASN A 1092 -66.45 -9.87 26.42
C ASN A 1092 -67.13 -11.24 26.47
N GLY A 1093 -66.74 -12.07 27.42
CA GLY A 1093 -67.37 -13.37 27.62
C GLY A 1093 -66.87 -14.10 28.85
N ILE A 1094 -67.54 -15.22 29.12
CA ILE A 1094 -67.18 -16.19 30.15
C ILE A 1094 -66.94 -17.55 29.49
N PHE A 1095 -66.00 -18.33 30.00
CA PHE A 1095 -65.80 -19.71 29.55
C PHE A 1095 -66.50 -20.67 30.51
N ALA A 1096 -67.52 -21.38 30.03
CA ALA A 1096 -68.35 -22.24 30.87
C ALA A 1096 -67.68 -23.57 31.27
N ASN A 1097 -66.49 -23.90 30.76
CA ASN A 1097 -65.80 -25.18 30.98
C ASN A 1097 -64.30 -24.96 31.26
N SER A 1098 -63.72 -25.71 32.19
CA SER A 1098 -62.27 -25.74 32.48
C SER A 1098 -61.49 -26.54 31.41
N LYS A 1099 -61.41 -26.00 30.19
CA LYS A 1099 -60.57 -26.55 29.12
C LYS A 1099 -59.25 -25.80 29.05
N ASN A 1100 -58.15 -26.51 28.79
CA ASN A 1100 -56.83 -25.88 28.66
C ASN A 1100 -56.68 -25.01 27.39
N ILE A 1101 -57.66 -25.05 26.46
CA ILE A 1101 -57.69 -24.24 25.24
C ILE A 1101 -59.11 -23.68 25.06
N HIS A 1102 -59.18 -22.37 24.90
CA HIS A 1102 -60.40 -21.62 24.62
C HIS A 1102 -60.28 -20.89 23.28
N SER A 1103 -61.41 -20.60 22.63
CA SER A 1103 -61.46 -19.84 21.38
C SER A 1103 -62.32 -18.58 21.53
N ILE A 1104 -61.85 -17.47 20.98
CA ILE A 1104 -62.56 -16.18 20.92
C ILE A 1104 -62.74 -15.81 19.45
N ASP A 1105 -63.98 -15.66 19.01
CA ASP A 1105 -64.31 -15.16 17.67
C ASP A 1105 -64.20 -13.62 17.66
N VAL A 1106 -63.41 -13.09 16.73
CA VAL A 1106 -63.17 -11.65 16.54
C VAL A 1106 -63.55 -11.18 15.14
N ASN A 1107 -64.36 -11.94 14.40
CA ASN A 1107 -64.85 -11.55 13.07
C ASN A 1107 -65.68 -10.25 13.08
N SER A 1108 -66.37 -9.98 14.19
CA SER A 1108 -67.22 -8.79 14.36
C SER A 1108 -66.44 -7.52 14.72
N VAL A 1109 -65.11 -7.61 14.84
CA VAL A 1109 -64.24 -6.51 15.25
C VAL A 1109 -63.40 -6.04 14.05
N GLU A 1110 -63.29 -4.72 13.88
CA GLU A 1110 -62.51 -4.10 12.79
C GLU A 1110 -61.01 -4.39 12.89
N THR A 1111 -60.28 -4.13 11.81
CA THR A 1111 -58.83 -4.35 11.74
C THR A 1111 -58.12 -3.32 12.62
N GLY A 1112 -57.17 -3.77 13.46
CA GLY A 1112 -56.57 -2.90 14.46
C GLY A 1112 -55.84 -3.60 15.60
N VAL A 1113 -55.38 -2.80 16.56
CA VAL A 1113 -54.73 -3.27 17.79
C VAL A 1113 -55.75 -3.28 18.92
N TYR A 1114 -55.78 -4.38 19.66
CA TYR A 1114 -56.67 -4.61 20.79
C TYR A 1114 -55.89 -5.19 21.98
N TYR A 1115 -56.47 -5.10 23.18
CA TYR A 1115 -55.94 -5.69 24.40
C TYR A 1115 -56.96 -6.66 24.99
N LEU A 1116 -56.58 -7.94 25.06
CA LEU A 1116 -57.38 -8.98 25.70
C LEU A 1116 -56.99 -9.06 27.17
N LYS A 1117 -57.93 -8.64 28.02
CA LYS A 1117 -57.90 -8.79 29.46
C LYS A 1117 -58.53 -10.13 29.83
N ILE A 1118 -57.82 -10.94 30.59
CA ILE A 1118 -58.20 -12.29 31.01
C ILE A 1118 -58.23 -12.28 32.53
N VAL A 1119 -59.37 -12.64 33.10
CA VAL A 1119 -59.55 -12.71 34.55
C VAL A 1119 -59.55 -14.18 34.95
N THR A 1120 -58.76 -14.47 35.98
CA THR A 1120 -58.71 -15.77 36.66
C THR A 1120 -59.15 -15.57 38.11
N GLU A 1121 -59.31 -16.65 38.87
CA GLU A 1121 -59.72 -16.58 40.29
C GLU A 1121 -58.80 -15.67 41.15
N ASN A 1122 -57.50 -15.59 40.82
CA ASN A 1122 -56.50 -14.92 41.65
C ASN A 1122 -55.80 -13.71 40.99
N LYS A 1123 -55.94 -13.49 39.68
CA LYS A 1123 -55.25 -12.40 38.96
C LYS A 1123 -55.90 -12.01 37.62
N THR A 1124 -55.59 -10.80 37.16
CA THR A 1124 -55.95 -10.28 35.84
C THR A 1124 -54.70 -10.20 34.95
N ILE A 1125 -54.77 -10.73 33.73
CA ILE A 1125 -53.67 -10.77 32.75
C ILE A 1125 -54.11 -10.00 31.50
N ILE A 1126 -53.25 -9.15 30.94
CA ILE A 1126 -53.54 -8.41 29.70
C ILE A 1126 -52.56 -8.81 28.61
N LYS A 1127 -53.06 -9.12 27.41
CA LYS A 1127 -52.25 -9.46 26.23
C LYS A 1127 -52.69 -8.64 25.02
N LYS A 1128 -51.71 -8.11 24.29
CA LYS A 1128 -51.93 -7.37 23.04
C LYS A 1128 -52.31 -8.32 21.91
N ILE A 1129 -53.27 -7.93 21.09
CA ILE A 1129 -53.80 -8.68 19.94
C ILE A 1129 -53.83 -7.78 18.73
N ILE A 1130 -53.42 -8.31 17.58
CA ILE A 1130 -53.45 -7.62 16.28
C ILE A 1130 -54.47 -8.34 15.40
N LYS A 1131 -55.55 -7.64 15.04
CA LYS A 1131 -56.57 -8.09 14.07
C LYS A 1131 -56.19 -7.55 12.69
N GLN A 1132 -55.98 -8.44 11.73
CA GLN A 1132 -55.70 -8.12 10.34
C GLN A 1132 -56.96 -8.09 9.48
#